data_AF-A0AAD4E5I5-F1
#
_entry.id   AF-A0AAD4E5I5-F1
#
_cell.length_a   1.000
_cell.length_b   1.000
_cell.length_c   1.000
_cell.angle_alpha   90.00
_cell.angle_beta   90.00
_cell.angle_gamma   90.00
#
_symmetry.space_group_name_H-M   'P 1'
#
loop_
_entity.id
_entity.type
_entity.pdbx_description
1 polymer ?
#
loop_
_entity_poly.entity_id
_entity_poly.type
_entity_poly.pdbx_seq_one_letter_code
_entity_poly.pdbx_strand_id
1 'polypeptide(L)'
;MSSVPNGADISAGTHPDLSLGSFVSGPSTPGRPLRVPSISSPAPSNGDGPDTPLPRARRPRQSAPGGKGAALSLRDQEKHIDSLKKENFNIKLRVHFLEERLAQLAPDQIDAALKQNINLKIEVQQRGLEIKKLKKLVLELDVMLERLQRGSTRDHDLESRLHERERDLETQLHERERDLEMQLQEREHEIRELRKTQVIIERSGDDSIDPSYARKVEDLRAENEELRHELEQRDQLLIAREEENEALADHADRLQLEVEDLQRRREAESIERSESRAQIIEEREEREALQQEDELELKNKEIDDLIQEHDRVVDVVEEEEGGSQVEELRDVLAERENEARELRLNITELEANTNDLHAKFEATLAHLEQEAEEKDAELRAANEEIEQLGKQVYALEEDADRMAEDHERQREDDAVERETLEALASALKDVQSLRTEIQLQDLQELYDQSLQDMHAHRARQEELAGHIEDLVTQVKSEQEARESLEREFDDSELRRERRALEDKDSALRNTLDDLSRTQTLLSQRQGDLEAVQNALRDMEQRSKELGETHTTARFSLQLEVDRLKQDELSRTRKDVGDREGTTRDREDLIHKLRLEVQQLTTQLNTQTQARLSLSEKLDSAQSSLKTAEAESFGYRTRVNELETRLSKDQRTLLSAENQYRDQLTERNTLLLTIYQYMDKILGVDKTPKKGNQAETKPFTNFSVFHDNLITRLKALSQIQLDFEKRLAEMRRQLDVRWKQIDKFESSVKAYGEAKSTWRRKFTARKGRLRELTSQLVTSRRPTQGDSQETKTLLSRAVNAEKRLLLLSEEKISNINQKTTTADQKWEARVKEYETRLKAGEEKYKRERQGAKERVLELENQMRSLERQNELAQKRSAQLDNVAEANKGPSRPR
;
A
#
# COMPACT_ATOMS: atom_id res chain seq x y z
N MET A 1 -71.32 -14.23 25.41
CA MET A 1 -71.04 -15.57 24.86
C MET A 1 -69.84 -16.14 25.60
N SER A 2 -69.72 -17.47 25.69
CA SER A 2 -68.58 -18.18 26.31
C SER A 2 -67.37 -18.24 25.33
N SER A 3 -66.14 -18.62 25.71
CA SER A 3 -65.70 -19.42 26.86
C SER A 3 -64.31 -19.04 27.41
N VAL A 4 -64.02 -19.50 28.64
CA VAL A 4 -62.76 -19.53 29.44
C VAL A 4 -62.81 -20.90 30.21
N PRO A 5 -61.76 -21.58 30.75
CA PRO A 5 -60.32 -21.29 30.95
C PRO A 5 -59.41 -22.12 29.99
N ASN A 6 -58.18 -22.64 30.22
CA ASN A 6 -57.28 -22.94 31.38
C ASN A 6 -55.79 -22.97 30.89
N GLY A 7 -54.72 -23.06 31.70
CA GLY A 7 -54.57 -23.06 33.16
C GLY A 7 -53.67 -24.20 33.73
N ALA A 8 -52.39 -23.88 33.96
CA ALA A 8 -51.41 -24.52 34.89
C ALA A 8 -50.85 -25.96 34.64
N ASP A 9 -49.78 -26.23 35.42
CA ASP A 9 -48.97 -27.44 35.71
C ASP A 9 -48.20 -28.14 34.55
N ILE A 10 -46.88 -28.39 34.57
CA ILE A 10 -45.84 -28.73 35.58
C ILE A 10 -45.73 -30.24 35.90
N SER A 11 -44.65 -30.91 35.44
CA SER A 11 -43.67 -31.63 36.31
C SER A 11 -42.57 -32.40 35.54
N ALA A 12 -41.35 -32.41 36.11
CA ALA A 12 -40.25 -33.38 36.04
C ALA A 12 -39.73 -33.97 34.69
N GLY A 13 -38.48 -33.64 34.37
CA GLY A 13 -37.57 -34.40 33.49
C GLY A 13 -36.11 -34.04 33.80
N THR A 14 -35.27 -35.02 34.18
CA THR A 14 -34.00 -34.75 34.89
C THR A 14 -32.76 -34.60 33.99
N HIS A 15 -31.77 -33.82 34.47
CA HIS A 15 -30.41 -33.65 33.93
C HIS A 15 -29.68 -34.98 33.60
N PRO A 16 -28.65 -34.93 32.73
CA PRO A 16 -27.30 -34.70 33.26
C PRO A 16 -26.58 -33.47 32.71
N ASP A 17 -25.58 -33.00 33.46
CA ASP A 17 -24.69 -31.87 33.22
C ASP A 17 -23.37 -32.34 32.57
N LEU A 18 -22.80 -31.55 31.63
CA LEU A 18 -21.44 -31.72 31.09
C LEU A 18 -20.83 -30.39 30.61
N SER A 19 -20.36 -29.58 31.56
CA SER A 19 -19.07 -28.86 31.56
C SER A 19 -18.49 -28.29 30.23
N LEU A 20 -18.43 -26.96 30.13
CA LEU A 20 -17.61 -26.24 29.16
C LEU A 20 -16.12 -26.22 29.59
N GLY A 21 -15.29 -27.02 28.91
CA GLY A 21 -13.84 -27.11 29.16
C GLY A 21 -13.00 -26.22 28.24
N SER A 22 -12.20 -25.32 28.84
CA SER A 22 -11.22 -24.48 28.14
C SER A 22 -10.14 -25.30 27.43
N PHE A 23 -9.71 -24.85 26.23
CA PHE A 23 -8.52 -25.37 25.54
C PHE A 23 -7.49 -24.28 25.23
N VAL A 24 -6.57 -24.08 26.18
CA VAL A 24 -5.24 -23.54 25.90
C VAL A 24 -4.47 -24.55 25.05
N SER A 25 -3.77 -24.10 24.01
CA SER A 25 -2.85 -24.94 23.23
C SER A 25 -1.40 -24.61 23.56
N GLY A 26 -0.80 -25.43 24.43
CA GLY A 26 0.60 -25.40 24.84
C GLY A 26 1.24 -26.79 24.77
N PRO A 27 2.57 -26.91 24.70
CA PRO A 27 3.22 -28.03 24.00
C PRO A 27 3.54 -29.25 24.87
N SER A 28 3.62 -30.43 24.24
CA SER A 28 4.40 -31.56 24.77
C SER A 28 4.84 -32.57 23.70
N THR A 29 6.07 -33.07 23.84
CA THR A 29 6.66 -34.19 23.09
C THR A 29 6.88 -35.37 24.04
N PRO A 30 6.62 -36.63 23.63
CA PRO A 30 7.72 -37.47 23.11
C PRO A 30 7.26 -38.49 22.01
N GLY A 31 8.13 -39.26 21.34
CA GLY A 31 9.59 -39.25 21.33
C GLY A 31 10.28 -40.62 21.16
N ARG A 32 10.21 -41.27 19.99
CA ARG A 32 11.26 -42.21 19.49
C ARG A 32 11.17 -42.49 17.98
N PRO A 33 12.27 -42.86 17.26
CA PRO A 33 12.30 -42.89 15.79
C PRO A 33 12.50 -44.29 15.16
N LEU A 34 12.18 -44.40 13.87
CA LEU A 34 12.65 -45.35 12.83
C LEU A 34 12.01 -44.88 11.49
N ARG A 35 12.57 -45.04 10.28
CA ARG A 35 13.76 -45.74 9.78
C ARG A 35 14.21 -45.12 8.44
N VAL A 36 15.50 -44.86 8.24
CA VAL A 36 16.06 -44.43 6.94
C VAL A 36 16.82 -45.59 6.29
N PRO A 37 16.67 -45.87 4.97
CA PRO A 37 17.51 -46.84 4.27
C PRO A 37 18.78 -46.17 3.71
N SER A 38 19.94 -46.51 4.28
CA SER A 38 21.26 -46.24 3.68
C SER A 38 21.84 -47.54 3.12
N ILE A 39 22.55 -47.46 1.98
CA ILE A 39 23.61 -48.37 1.50
C ILE A 39 24.38 -47.54 0.45
N SER A 40 25.59 -47.04 0.72
CA SER A 40 26.87 -47.72 0.95
C SER A 40 27.56 -48.12 -0.37
N SER A 41 28.57 -47.34 -0.75
CA SER A 41 29.52 -47.65 -1.83
C SER A 41 30.52 -48.75 -1.42
N PRO A 42 31.06 -49.49 -2.40
CA PRO A 42 32.44 -49.96 -2.33
C PRO A 42 33.26 -49.50 -3.54
N ALA A 43 34.54 -49.17 -3.31
CA ALA A 43 35.57 -49.19 -4.35
C ALA A 43 36.10 -50.62 -4.53
N PRO A 44 36.62 -50.99 -5.72
CA PRO A 44 38.05 -51.30 -5.79
C PRO A 44 38.69 -50.86 -7.14
N SER A 45 39.94 -50.36 -7.13
CA SER A 45 41.21 -51.05 -7.48
C SER A 45 41.59 -51.10 -8.97
N ASN A 46 42.90 -50.93 -9.26
CA ASN A 46 43.51 -51.09 -10.58
C ASN A 46 43.50 -52.56 -11.06
N GLY A 47 43.55 -52.78 -12.38
CA GLY A 47 43.85 -54.08 -12.99
C GLY A 47 43.91 -54.03 -14.53
N ASP A 48 44.95 -54.65 -15.11
CA ASP A 48 45.08 -54.87 -16.56
C ASP A 48 44.17 -56.02 -17.05
N GLY A 49 43.88 -56.06 -18.36
CA GLY A 49 43.38 -57.28 -19.01
C GLY A 49 42.52 -57.06 -20.27
N PRO A 50 42.66 -57.87 -21.33
CA PRO A 50 41.96 -57.66 -22.60
C PRO A 50 40.80 -58.68 -22.87
N ASP A 51 40.31 -58.60 -24.11
CA ASP A 51 39.58 -59.62 -24.90
C ASP A 51 38.03 -59.61 -24.99
N THR A 52 37.60 -59.49 -26.26
CA THR A 52 36.33 -59.89 -26.90
C THR A 52 36.16 -61.43 -26.97
N PRO A 53 35.01 -62.04 -27.44
CA PRO A 53 33.82 -61.46 -28.11
C PRO A 53 32.42 -61.99 -27.67
N LEU A 54 31.36 -61.40 -28.26
CA LEU A 54 30.08 -61.96 -28.82
C LEU A 54 29.55 -63.36 -28.36
N PRO A 55 28.20 -63.63 -28.29
CA PRO A 55 27.27 -63.28 -29.40
C PRO A 55 25.71 -63.14 -29.16
N ARG A 56 25.03 -62.56 -30.17
CA ARG A 56 23.74 -63.03 -30.80
C ARG A 56 22.40 -63.04 -30.03
N ALA A 57 21.50 -62.10 -30.40
CA ALA A 57 20.11 -62.37 -30.87
C ALA A 57 19.58 -61.16 -31.69
N ARG A 58 19.46 -61.21 -33.03
CA ARG A 58 18.35 -61.73 -33.88
C ARG A 58 17.05 -60.87 -33.97
N ARG A 59 17.14 -59.78 -34.77
CA ARG A 59 16.26 -59.37 -35.91
C ARG A 59 14.82 -59.93 -36.01
N PRO A 60 13.89 -59.09 -36.52
CA PRO A 60 13.57 -59.18 -37.96
C PRO A 60 14.24 -58.11 -38.84
N ARG A 61 14.05 -58.22 -40.16
CA ARG A 61 14.57 -57.32 -41.21
C ARG A 61 13.56 -57.33 -42.36
N GLN A 62 13.24 -56.18 -42.96
CA GLN A 62 12.70 -56.16 -44.33
C GLN A 62 13.86 -56.03 -45.35
N SER A 63 13.59 -56.41 -46.59
CA SER A 63 14.60 -56.79 -47.59
C SER A 63 14.89 -55.72 -48.64
N ALA A 64 16.09 -55.78 -49.20
CA ALA A 64 16.55 -54.92 -50.30
C ALA A 64 15.97 -55.37 -51.65
N PRO A 65 16.31 -54.66 -52.74
CA PRO A 65 17.41 -55.19 -53.56
C PRO A 65 18.58 -54.20 -53.72
N GLY A 66 19.80 -54.72 -53.76
CA GLY A 66 21.01 -53.93 -54.00
C GLY A 66 21.41 -53.97 -55.47
N GLY A 67 21.55 -52.80 -56.10
CA GLY A 67 22.26 -52.67 -57.37
C GLY A 67 23.75 -52.93 -57.19
N LYS A 68 24.36 -53.66 -58.14
CA LYS A 68 25.83 -53.82 -58.17
C LYS A 68 26.47 -52.46 -58.48
N GLY A 69 27.45 -52.05 -57.67
CA GLY A 69 28.28 -50.90 -57.98
C GLY A 69 29.14 -51.18 -59.22
N ALA A 70 28.63 -50.83 -60.40
CA ALA A 70 29.46 -50.69 -61.58
C ALA A 70 30.42 -49.52 -61.35
N ALA A 71 31.71 -49.72 -61.64
CA ALA A 71 32.64 -48.60 -61.67
C ALA A 71 32.23 -47.68 -62.83
N LEU A 72 31.75 -46.48 -62.53
CA LEU A 72 31.52 -45.42 -63.52
C LEU A 72 32.80 -45.26 -64.36
N SER A 73 32.68 -45.22 -65.68
CA SER A 73 33.86 -44.96 -66.51
C SER A 73 34.40 -43.55 -66.20
N LEU A 74 35.67 -43.28 -66.52
CA LEU A 74 36.23 -41.94 -66.33
C LEU A 74 35.37 -40.85 -67.00
N ARG A 75 34.71 -41.17 -68.11
CA ARG A 75 33.81 -40.28 -68.85
C ARG A 75 32.48 -40.02 -68.12
N ASP A 76 31.98 -41.00 -67.38
CA ASP A 76 30.77 -40.84 -66.54
C ASP A 76 31.10 -40.09 -65.24
N GLN A 77 32.30 -40.32 -64.68
CA GLN A 77 32.82 -39.56 -63.55
C GLN A 77 33.05 -38.09 -63.93
N GLU A 78 33.65 -37.82 -65.09
CA GLU A 78 33.84 -36.49 -65.66
C GLU A 78 32.51 -35.78 -65.92
N LYS A 79 31.53 -36.47 -66.52
CA LYS A 79 30.17 -35.94 -66.71
C LYS A 79 29.43 -35.67 -65.40
N HIS A 80 29.65 -36.48 -64.37
CA HIS A 80 29.09 -36.24 -63.03
C HIS A 80 29.80 -35.08 -62.31
N ILE A 81 31.13 -34.94 -62.48
CA ILE A 81 31.89 -33.77 -62.02
C ILE A 81 31.39 -32.48 -62.70
N ASP A 82 31.06 -32.52 -63.99
CA ASP A 82 30.49 -31.36 -64.70
C ASP A 82 29.03 -31.06 -64.30
N SER A 83 28.23 -32.07 -63.94
CA SER A 83 26.94 -31.87 -63.27
C SER A 83 27.14 -31.15 -61.94
N LEU A 84 28.04 -31.67 -61.09
CA LEU A 84 28.37 -31.07 -59.79
C LEU A 84 28.97 -29.67 -59.91
N LYS A 85 29.72 -29.34 -60.99
CA LYS A 85 30.16 -27.97 -61.28
C LYS A 85 28.98 -27.06 -61.62
N LYS A 86 28.05 -27.51 -62.48
CA LYS A 86 26.84 -26.75 -62.83
C LYS A 86 25.92 -26.55 -61.62
N GLU A 87 25.74 -27.58 -60.80
CA GLU A 87 25.02 -27.51 -59.53
C GLU A 87 25.72 -26.55 -58.56
N ASN A 88 27.05 -26.61 -58.42
CA ASN A 88 27.82 -25.67 -57.58
C ASN A 88 27.77 -24.23 -58.10
N PHE A 89 27.68 -24.02 -59.41
CA PHE A 89 27.49 -22.71 -60.03
C PHE A 89 26.07 -22.17 -59.81
N ASN A 90 25.04 -22.99 -60.02
CA ASN A 90 23.65 -22.62 -59.71
C ASN A 90 23.43 -22.37 -58.21
N ILE A 91 24.09 -23.14 -57.33
CA ILE A 91 24.09 -22.88 -55.88
C ILE A 91 24.79 -21.55 -55.58
N LYS A 92 25.90 -21.21 -56.25
CA LYS A 92 26.56 -19.90 -56.08
C LYS A 92 25.72 -18.73 -56.57
N LEU A 93 25.04 -18.85 -57.72
CA LEU A 93 24.07 -17.85 -58.19
C LEU A 93 22.90 -17.72 -57.22
N ARG A 94 22.38 -18.83 -56.70
CA ARG A 94 21.30 -18.81 -55.70
C ARG A 94 21.75 -18.25 -54.35
N VAL A 95 23.01 -18.46 -53.97
CA VAL A 95 23.63 -17.81 -52.80
C VAL A 95 23.82 -16.32 -53.07
N HIS A 96 24.34 -15.90 -54.22
CA HIS A 96 24.47 -14.49 -54.59
C HIS A 96 23.11 -13.78 -54.55
N PHE A 97 22.08 -14.31 -55.21
CA PHE A 97 20.74 -13.71 -55.17
C PHE A 97 20.08 -13.77 -53.79
N LEU A 98 20.49 -14.68 -52.89
CA LEU A 98 20.04 -14.67 -51.49
C LEU A 98 20.86 -13.71 -50.62
N GLU A 99 22.14 -13.50 -50.89
CA GLU A 99 23.02 -12.52 -50.24
C GLU A 99 22.66 -11.09 -50.68
N GLU A 100 22.32 -10.90 -51.95
CA GLU A 100 21.82 -9.67 -52.57
C GLU A 100 20.40 -9.33 -52.10
N ARG A 101 19.49 -10.32 -52.08
CA ARG A 101 18.17 -10.15 -51.46
C ARG A 101 18.24 -9.94 -49.95
N LEU A 102 19.19 -10.55 -49.25
CA LEU A 102 19.50 -10.22 -47.86
C LEU A 102 20.01 -8.77 -47.76
N ALA A 103 20.95 -8.35 -48.60
CA ALA A 103 21.47 -6.97 -48.59
C ALA A 103 20.42 -5.91 -48.94
N GLN A 104 19.36 -6.27 -49.67
CA GLN A 104 18.20 -5.41 -49.97
C GLN A 104 17.15 -5.39 -48.85
N LEU A 105 16.90 -6.52 -48.16
CA LEU A 105 15.96 -6.59 -47.03
C LEU A 105 16.59 -6.23 -45.67
N ALA A 106 17.93 -6.24 -45.59
CA ALA A 106 18.67 -5.98 -44.36
C ALA A 106 18.66 -4.52 -43.87
N PRO A 107 18.63 -3.45 -44.69
CA PRO A 107 18.67 -2.08 -44.18
C PRO A 107 17.48 -1.82 -43.25
N ASP A 108 16.25 -1.99 -43.75
CA ASP A 108 15.04 -1.74 -42.99
C ASP A 108 14.87 -2.72 -41.82
N GLN A 109 15.26 -3.99 -41.97
CA GLN A 109 15.12 -4.98 -40.90
C GLN A 109 16.20 -4.85 -39.83
N ILE A 110 17.43 -4.45 -40.18
CA ILE A 110 18.47 -4.13 -39.21
C ILE A 110 18.16 -2.80 -38.53
N ASP A 111 17.69 -1.77 -39.24
CA ASP A 111 17.32 -0.50 -38.62
C ASP A 111 16.03 -0.60 -37.79
N ALA A 112 15.06 -1.43 -38.17
CA ALA A 112 13.94 -1.79 -37.31
C ALA A 112 14.40 -2.58 -36.07
N ALA A 113 15.32 -3.55 -36.24
CA ALA A 113 15.89 -4.29 -35.11
C ALA A 113 16.80 -3.43 -34.22
N LEU A 114 17.47 -2.42 -34.76
CA LEU A 114 18.25 -1.43 -34.03
C LEU A 114 17.34 -0.43 -33.31
N LYS A 115 16.29 0.08 -33.96
CA LYS A 115 15.24 0.89 -33.31
C LYS A 115 14.56 0.10 -32.18
N GLN A 116 14.22 -1.18 -32.40
CA GLN A 116 13.73 -2.06 -31.32
C GLN A 116 14.79 -2.29 -30.23
N ASN A 117 16.07 -2.51 -30.56
CA ASN A 117 17.12 -2.65 -29.53
C ASN A 117 17.37 -1.34 -28.76
N ILE A 118 17.22 -0.18 -29.41
CA ILE A 118 17.30 1.14 -28.77
C ILE A 118 16.11 1.34 -27.84
N ASN A 119 14.88 1.07 -28.30
CA ASN A 119 13.67 1.16 -27.49
C ASN A 119 13.69 0.17 -26.31
N LEU A 120 14.05 -1.10 -26.54
CA LEU A 120 14.22 -2.10 -25.47
C LEU A 120 15.34 -1.70 -24.49
N LYS A 121 16.40 -1.02 -24.96
CA LYS A 121 17.48 -0.52 -24.08
C LYS A 121 17.06 0.72 -23.30
N ILE A 122 16.21 1.58 -23.87
CA ILE A 122 15.53 2.68 -23.18
C ILE A 122 14.57 2.13 -22.13
N GLU A 123 13.71 1.16 -22.47
CA GLU A 123 12.84 0.45 -21.52
C GLU A 123 13.63 -0.24 -20.41
N VAL A 124 14.72 -0.95 -20.72
CA VAL A 124 15.57 -1.59 -19.71
C VAL A 124 16.27 -0.55 -18.83
N GLN A 125 16.58 0.65 -19.34
CA GLN A 125 17.04 1.76 -18.52
C GLN A 125 15.92 2.40 -17.68
N GLN A 126 14.73 2.59 -18.23
CA GLN A 126 13.55 3.15 -17.54
C GLN A 126 13.08 2.20 -16.43
N ARG A 127 12.78 0.94 -16.75
CA ARG A 127 12.51 -0.13 -15.77
C ARG A 127 13.69 -0.31 -14.81
N GLY A 128 14.93 -0.09 -15.26
CA GLY A 128 16.12 -0.09 -14.40
C GLY A 128 16.20 1.09 -13.42
N LEU A 129 15.61 2.24 -13.78
CA LEU A 129 15.45 3.41 -12.91
C LEU A 129 14.23 3.26 -12.00
N GLU A 130 13.13 2.69 -12.48
CA GLU A 130 11.96 2.33 -11.66
C GLU A 130 12.32 1.27 -10.63
N ILE A 131 13.02 0.19 -11.00
CA ILE A 131 13.53 -0.81 -10.04
C ILE A 131 14.48 -0.16 -9.03
N LYS A 132 15.19 0.91 -9.37
CA LYS A 132 15.98 1.69 -8.38
C LYS A 132 15.08 2.58 -7.50
N LYS A 133 14.08 3.27 -8.06
CA LYS A 133 13.09 4.06 -7.30
C LYS A 133 12.31 3.16 -6.33
N LEU A 134 11.77 2.05 -6.82
CA LEU A 134 11.05 1.03 -6.05
C LEU A 134 11.94 0.36 -5.01
N LYS A 135 13.22 0.05 -5.31
CA LYS A 135 14.16 -0.44 -4.28
C LYS A 135 14.50 0.61 -3.24
N LYS A 136 14.58 1.88 -3.60
CA LYS A 136 14.77 2.98 -2.64
C LYS A 136 13.52 3.15 -1.78
N LEU A 137 12.33 3.13 -2.36
CA LEU A 137 11.05 3.19 -1.65
C LEU A 137 10.85 1.97 -0.73
N VAL A 138 11.18 0.75 -1.19
CA VAL A 138 11.16 -0.47 -0.36
C VAL A 138 12.19 -0.37 0.76
N LEU A 139 13.41 0.13 0.52
CA LEU A 139 14.38 0.37 1.60
C LEU A 139 13.92 1.47 2.58
N GLU A 140 13.22 2.49 2.12
CA GLU A 140 12.65 3.54 2.96
C GLU A 140 11.48 3.01 3.79
N LEU A 141 10.62 2.16 3.20
CA LEU A 141 9.56 1.45 3.89
C LEU A 141 10.09 0.38 4.84
N ASP A 142 11.15 -0.36 4.49
CA ASP A 142 11.82 -1.33 5.36
C ASP A 142 12.50 -0.61 6.54
N VAL A 143 13.10 0.57 6.32
CA VAL A 143 13.66 1.40 7.40
C VAL A 143 12.54 2.01 8.26
N MET A 144 11.39 2.40 7.68
CA MET A 144 10.23 2.83 8.45
C MET A 144 9.60 1.67 9.24
N LEU A 145 9.57 0.45 8.69
CA LEU A 145 9.10 -0.77 9.35
C LEU A 145 10.07 -1.23 10.44
N GLU A 146 11.39 -1.20 10.22
CA GLU A 146 12.38 -1.40 11.30
C GLU A 146 12.23 -0.32 12.38
N ARG A 147 11.92 0.92 12.01
CA ARG A 147 11.68 2.02 12.95
C ARG A 147 10.36 1.88 13.71
N LEU A 148 9.32 1.30 13.10
CA LEU A 148 8.04 0.94 13.73
C LEU A 148 8.14 -0.33 14.59
N GLN A 149 8.96 -1.30 14.22
CA GLN A 149 9.24 -2.50 15.04
C GLN A 149 10.17 -2.19 16.21
N ARG A 150 11.19 -1.33 16.02
CA ARG A 150 12.00 -0.74 17.10
C ARG A 150 11.26 0.34 17.90
N GLY A 151 10.21 0.91 17.31
CA GLY A 151 9.12 1.62 17.98
C GLY A 151 8.42 0.62 18.89
N SER A 152 7.47 -0.16 18.38
CA SER A 152 6.69 -1.18 19.09
C SER A 152 7.44 -2.00 20.17
N THR A 153 8.70 -2.42 19.95
CA THR A 153 9.48 -3.12 21.00
C THR A 153 10.06 -2.21 22.09
N ARG A 154 10.30 -0.93 21.83
CA ARG A 154 10.51 0.11 22.86
C ARG A 154 9.20 0.61 23.43
N ASP A 155 8.18 0.81 22.59
CA ASP A 155 6.92 1.40 22.97
C ASP A 155 6.14 0.45 23.87
N HIS A 156 6.20 -0.87 23.66
CA HIS A 156 5.64 -1.84 24.61
C HIS A 156 6.46 -1.94 25.91
N ASP A 157 7.78 -1.81 25.83
CA ASP A 157 8.67 -1.76 27.00
C ASP A 157 8.53 -0.42 27.77
N LEU A 158 8.09 0.65 27.09
CA LEU A 158 7.78 1.97 27.64
C LEU A 158 6.34 2.02 28.15
N GLU A 159 5.34 1.46 27.46
CA GLU A 159 3.97 1.25 27.93
C GLU A 159 3.97 0.40 29.19
N SER A 160 4.73 -0.71 29.21
CA SER A 160 4.77 -1.55 30.39
C SER A 160 5.47 -0.86 31.58
N ARG A 161 6.50 -0.05 31.32
CA ARG A 161 7.14 0.80 32.35
C ARG A 161 6.31 2.03 32.71
N LEU A 162 5.50 2.55 31.79
CA LEU A 162 4.59 3.66 32.02
C LEU A 162 3.43 3.15 32.87
N HIS A 163 2.77 2.06 32.51
CA HIS A 163 1.74 1.41 33.35
C HIS A 163 2.29 0.89 34.69
N GLU A 164 3.55 0.46 34.80
CA GLU A 164 4.18 0.25 36.12
C GLU A 164 4.31 1.59 36.86
N ARG A 165 4.92 2.61 36.25
CA ARG A 165 5.14 3.92 36.87
C ARG A 165 3.86 4.72 37.13
N GLU A 166 2.81 4.45 36.39
CA GLU A 166 1.47 5.03 36.43
C GLU A 166 0.66 4.34 37.53
N ARG A 167 0.79 3.02 37.71
CA ARG A 167 0.33 2.34 38.94
C ARG A 167 1.14 2.74 40.17
N ASP A 168 2.45 2.94 40.04
CA ASP A 168 3.29 3.48 41.11
C ASP A 168 2.89 4.93 41.43
N LEU A 169 2.46 5.71 40.44
CA LEU A 169 1.94 7.07 40.63
C LEU A 169 0.51 7.07 41.16
N GLU A 170 -0.39 6.19 40.71
CA GLU A 170 -1.74 5.99 41.26
C GLU A 170 -1.66 5.53 42.72
N THR A 171 -0.75 4.62 43.05
CA THR A 171 -0.54 4.19 44.43
C THR A 171 0.15 5.28 45.27
N GLN A 172 1.15 5.98 44.76
CA GLN A 172 1.72 7.16 45.44
C GLN A 172 0.74 8.35 45.55
N LEU A 173 -0.21 8.47 44.63
CA LEU A 173 -1.29 9.47 44.67
C LEU A 173 -2.37 9.04 45.65
N HIS A 174 -2.80 7.78 45.69
CA HIS A 174 -3.71 7.27 46.72
C HIS A 174 -3.07 7.23 48.12
N GLU A 175 -1.76 7.02 48.23
CA GLU A 175 -1.02 7.18 49.48
C GLU A 175 -0.89 8.65 49.85
N ARG A 176 -0.60 9.56 48.90
CA ARG A 176 -0.67 11.02 49.13
C ARG A 176 -2.08 11.49 49.46
N GLU A 177 -3.12 10.95 48.85
CA GLU A 177 -4.52 11.29 49.13
C GLU A 177 -4.89 10.82 50.53
N ARG A 178 -4.49 9.60 50.94
CA ARG A 178 -4.69 9.14 52.33
C ARG A 178 -3.86 9.94 53.32
N ASP A 179 -2.63 10.29 53.00
CA ASP A 179 -1.79 11.15 53.85
C ASP A 179 -2.33 12.59 53.90
N LEU A 180 -2.93 13.10 52.82
CA LEU A 180 -3.61 14.40 52.76
C LEU A 180 -4.98 14.35 53.40
N GLU A 181 -5.72 13.24 53.36
CA GLU A 181 -6.97 13.01 54.09
C GLU A 181 -6.70 12.88 55.59
N MET A 182 -5.64 12.16 55.99
CA MET A 182 -5.19 12.14 57.38
C MET A 182 -4.70 13.51 57.82
N GLN A 183 -3.88 14.21 57.01
CA GLN A 183 -3.46 15.57 57.31
C GLN A 183 -4.63 16.56 57.28
N LEU A 184 -5.67 16.36 56.47
CA LEU A 184 -6.89 17.17 56.48
C LEU A 184 -7.75 16.85 57.69
N GLN A 185 -7.86 15.59 58.13
CA GLN A 185 -8.55 15.22 59.36
C GLN A 185 -7.79 15.73 60.60
N GLU A 186 -6.46 15.64 60.61
CA GLU A 186 -5.59 16.27 61.61
C GLU A 186 -5.69 17.78 61.55
N ARG A 187 -5.69 18.41 60.37
CA ARG A 187 -5.87 19.87 60.20
C ARG A 187 -7.28 20.32 60.51
N GLU A 188 -8.31 19.51 60.33
CA GLU A 188 -9.66 19.78 60.79
C GLU A 188 -9.79 19.58 62.30
N HIS A 189 -9.03 18.65 62.89
CA HIS A 189 -8.95 18.49 64.34
C HIS A 189 -8.18 19.67 64.95
N GLU A 190 -7.05 20.08 64.36
CA GLU A 190 -6.33 21.30 64.68
C GLU A 190 -7.21 22.53 64.40
N ILE A 191 -8.03 22.59 63.35
CA ILE A 191 -8.99 23.69 63.12
C ILE A 191 -10.16 23.63 64.10
N ARG A 192 -10.52 22.47 64.65
CA ARG A 192 -11.51 22.36 65.74
C ARG A 192 -10.92 22.77 67.09
N GLU A 193 -9.68 22.40 67.40
CA GLU A 193 -8.96 22.88 68.60
C GLU A 193 -8.52 24.34 68.46
N LEU A 194 -8.18 24.81 67.27
CA LEU A 194 -7.94 26.21 66.93
C LEU A 194 -9.25 26.99 66.97
N ARG A 195 -10.39 26.47 66.52
CA ARG A 195 -11.69 27.14 66.74
C ARG A 195 -12.10 27.16 68.21
N LYS A 196 -11.82 26.12 69.00
CA LYS A 196 -12.01 26.15 70.47
C LYS A 196 -11.09 27.18 71.12
N THR A 197 -9.80 27.19 70.78
CA THR A 197 -8.84 28.16 71.35
C THR A 197 -9.02 29.56 70.78
N GLN A 198 -9.56 29.71 69.58
CA GLN A 198 -9.98 30.98 68.98
C GLN A 198 -11.26 31.50 69.64
N VAL A 199 -12.21 30.65 70.04
CA VAL A 199 -13.32 31.04 70.93
C VAL A 199 -12.82 31.42 72.34
N ILE A 200 -11.63 30.95 72.75
CA ILE A 200 -10.95 31.38 73.98
C ILE A 200 -10.13 32.68 73.77
N ILE A 201 -9.58 32.92 72.57
CA ILE A 201 -8.82 34.13 72.20
C ILE A 201 -9.74 35.28 71.76
N GLU A 202 -10.91 35.02 71.19
CA GLU A 202 -11.99 36.00 70.98
C GLU A 202 -12.62 36.43 72.32
N ARG A 203 -12.39 35.65 73.39
CA ARG A 203 -12.63 36.06 74.79
C ARG A 203 -11.42 36.73 75.46
N SER A 204 -10.29 36.88 74.76
CA SER A 204 -9.00 37.37 75.26
C SER A 204 -8.20 38.07 74.15
N GLY A 205 -8.84 38.96 73.41
CA GLY A 205 -8.28 39.52 72.18
C GLY A 205 -7.13 40.51 72.42
N ASP A 206 -6.04 40.34 71.67
CA ASP A 206 -5.05 41.38 71.33
C ASP A 206 -4.32 40.99 70.03
N ASP A 207 -3.60 41.93 69.41
CA ASP A 207 -3.01 41.81 68.07
C ASP A 207 -1.80 40.87 67.95
N SER A 208 -1.85 39.91 67.01
CA SER A 208 -0.68 39.56 66.17
C SER A 208 -1.07 38.77 64.92
N ILE A 209 -0.62 39.22 63.74
CA ILE A 209 -0.65 38.42 62.51
C ILE A 209 0.65 37.60 62.44
N ASP A 210 0.55 36.28 62.26
CA ASP A 210 1.69 35.37 62.23
C ASP A 210 2.57 35.59 60.96
N PRO A 211 3.88 35.91 61.13
CA PRO A 211 4.81 36.05 60.01
C PRO A 211 4.98 34.80 59.12
N SER A 212 4.59 33.61 59.60
CA SER A 212 4.65 32.35 58.86
C SER A 212 3.83 32.40 57.56
N TYR A 213 2.58 32.87 57.65
CA TYR A 213 1.67 32.93 56.49
C TYR A 213 2.08 34.00 55.47
N ALA A 214 2.64 35.12 55.93
CA ALA A 214 3.18 36.15 55.06
C ALA A 214 4.29 35.60 54.16
N ARG A 215 5.23 34.83 54.74
CA ARG A 215 6.31 34.19 53.98
C ARG A 215 5.80 33.17 52.97
N LYS A 216 4.87 32.29 53.32
CA LYS A 216 4.41 31.28 52.35
C LYS A 216 3.67 31.89 51.14
N VAL A 217 3.03 33.05 51.32
CA VAL A 217 2.45 33.85 50.21
C VAL A 217 3.54 34.54 49.38
N GLU A 218 4.66 34.92 49.98
CA GLU A 218 5.84 35.47 49.30
C GLU A 218 6.58 34.39 48.48
N ASP A 219 6.80 33.20 49.06
CA ASP A 219 7.37 32.03 48.38
C ASP A 219 6.54 31.64 47.13
N LEU A 220 5.22 31.54 47.28
CA LEU A 220 4.30 31.17 46.17
C LEU A 220 4.22 32.25 45.08
N ARG A 221 4.56 33.51 45.39
CA ARG A 221 4.69 34.58 44.39
C ARG A 221 6.00 34.46 43.62
N ALA A 222 7.11 34.22 44.31
CA ALA A 222 8.40 33.95 43.66
C ALA A 222 8.30 32.74 42.71
N GLU A 223 7.68 31.64 43.14
CA GLU A 223 7.43 30.45 42.32
C GLU A 223 6.55 30.75 41.08
N ASN A 224 5.56 31.64 41.21
CA ASN A 224 4.75 32.11 40.07
C ASN A 224 5.52 33.06 39.12
N GLU A 225 6.45 33.86 39.64
CA GLU A 225 7.30 34.74 38.83
C GLU A 225 8.39 33.94 38.08
N GLU A 226 8.97 32.91 38.71
CA GLU A 226 9.87 31.96 38.05
C GLU A 226 9.16 31.17 36.94
N LEU A 227 7.98 30.59 37.21
CA LEU A 227 7.20 29.85 36.20
C LEU A 227 6.77 30.74 35.02
N ARG A 228 6.47 32.03 35.25
CA ARG A 228 6.20 32.99 34.16
C ARG A 228 7.44 33.27 33.33
N HIS A 229 8.60 33.43 33.97
CA HIS A 229 9.86 33.65 33.28
C HIS A 229 10.32 32.41 32.49
N GLU A 230 10.04 31.20 32.96
CA GLU A 230 10.24 29.96 32.18
C GLU A 230 9.32 29.87 30.96
N LEU A 231 8.04 30.29 31.08
CA LEU A 231 7.12 30.39 29.95
C LEU A 231 7.59 31.44 28.94
N GLU A 232 7.93 32.66 29.37
CA GLU A 232 8.46 33.71 28.49
C GLU A 232 9.74 33.28 27.76
N GLN A 233 10.63 32.53 28.40
CA GLN A 233 11.80 31.94 27.74
C GLN A 233 11.42 30.85 26.73
N ARG A 234 10.44 30.01 27.06
CA ARG A 234 9.95 28.94 26.18
C ARG A 234 9.29 29.53 24.92
N ASP A 235 8.51 30.59 25.06
CA ASP A 235 7.85 31.28 23.95
C ASP A 235 8.88 32.00 23.06
N GLN A 236 9.90 32.65 23.64
CA GLN A 236 11.04 33.20 22.88
C GLN A 236 11.79 32.11 22.09
N LEU A 237 11.93 30.91 22.64
CA LEU A 237 12.54 29.76 21.96
C LEU A 237 11.65 29.15 20.88
N LEU A 238 10.32 29.31 20.95
CA LEU A 238 9.40 28.92 19.87
C LEU A 238 9.48 29.92 18.72
N ILE A 239 9.38 31.23 19.01
CA ILE A 239 9.52 32.30 18.00
C ILE A 239 10.84 32.16 17.24
N ALA A 240 11.97 31.97 17.94
CA ALA A 240 13.28 31.77 17.31
C ALA A 240 13.38 30.50 16.44
N ARG A 241 12.52 29.49 16.65
CA ARG A 241 12.42 28.30 15.79
C ARG A 241 11.45 28.50 14.63
N GLU A 242 10.42 29.30 14.80
CA GLU A 242 9.51 29.71 13.73
C GLU A 242 10.27 30.58 12.71
N GLU A 243 11.03 31.58 13.17
CA GLU A 243 11.96 32.38 12.33
C GLU A 243 13.01 31.51 11.59
N GLU A 244 13.57 30.50 12.26
CA GLU A 244 14.52 29.56 11.62
C GLU A 244 13.84 28.68 10.56
N ASN A 245 12.62 28.20 10.83
CA ASN A 245 11.84 27.39 9.89
C ASN A 245 11.40 28.22 8.67
N GLU A 246 10.96 29.46 8.85
CA GLU A 246 10.64 30.38 7.76
C GLU A 246 11.88 30.63 6.89
N ALA A 247 13.02 30.98 7.49
CA ALA A 247 14.26 31.20 6.76
C ALA A 247 14.76 29.95 5.98
N LEU A 248 14.46 28.74 6.49
CA LEU A 248 14.76 27.47 5.80
C LEU A 248 13.78 27.17 4.65
N ALA A 249 12.48 27.46 4.80
CA ALA A 249 11.50 27.35 3.72
C ALA A 249 11.83 28.32 2.58
N ASP A 250 12.10 29.56 2.93
CA ASP A 250 12.55 30.64 2.04
C ASP A 250 13.84 30.25 1.29
N HIS A 251 14.73 29.44 1.89
CA HIS A 251 15.91 28.89 1.21
C HIS A 251 15.57 27.69 0.31
N ALA A 252 14.66 26.81 0.71
CA ALA A 252 14.20 25.68 -0.10
C ALA A 252 13.53 26.15 -1.40
N ASP A 253 12.67 27.16 -1.35
CA ASP A 253 11.97 27.70 -2.52
C ASP A 253 12.94 28.34 -3.53
N ARG A 254 13.94 29.07 -3.03
CA ARG A 254 15.04 29.60 -3.87
C ARG A 254 15.83 28.48 -4.57
N LEU A 255 16.07 27.36 -3.90
CA LEU A 255 16.74 26.18 -4.49
C LEU A 255 15.84 25.44 -5.49
N GLN A 256 14.52 25.38 -5.26
CA GLN A 256 13.57 24.84 -6.24
C GLN A 256 13.58 25.66 -7.54
N LEU A 257 13.49 26.99 -7.44
CA LEU A 257 13.55 27.89 -8.60
C LEU A 257 14.86 27.75 -9.38
N GLU A 258 16.02 27.65 -8.71
CA GLU A 258 17.30 27.42 -9.39
C GLU A 258 17.34 26.05 -10.10
N VAL A 259 16.75 25.01 -9.50
CA VAL A 259 16.64 23.68 -10.12
C VAL A 259 15.72 23.69 -11.34
N GLU A 260 14.58 24.39 -11.30
CA GLU A 260 13.71 24.55 -12.48
C GLU A 260 14.43 25.29 -13.62
N ASP A 261 15.11 26.39 -13.34
CA ASP A 261 15.82 27.17 -14.34
C ASP A 261 16.99 26.40 -14.98
N LEU A 262 17.66 25.55 -14.21
CA LEU A 262 18.66 24.61 -14.74
C LEU A 262 18.04 23.50 -15.60
N GLN A 263 16.81 23.05 -15.29
CA GLN A 263 16.07 22.11 -16.14
C GLN A 263 15.65 22.77 -17.47
N ARG A 264 15.00 23.93 -17.41
CA ARG A 264 14.60 24.73 -18.60
C ARG A 264 15.77 24.98 -19.55
N ARG A 265 16.94 25.39 -19.02
CA ARG A 265 18.17 25.60 -19.82
C ARG A 265 18.66 24.30 -20.45
N ARG A 266 18.69 23.20 -19.69
CA ARG A 266 19.12 21.88 -20.18
C ARG A 266 18.20 21.32 -21.27
N GLU A 267 16.91 21.63 -21.21
CA GLU A 267 15.91 21.27 -22.23
C GLU A 267 16.08 22.11 -23.50
N ALA A 268 16.21 23.43 -23.38
CA ALA A 268 16.51 24.32 -24.51
C ALA A 268 17.81 23.91 -25.23
N GLU A 269 18.90 23.67 -24.49
CA GLU A 269 20.15 23.12 -25.05
C GLU A 269 19.99 21.71 -25.66
N SER A 270 18.96 20.95 -25.29
CA SER A 270 18.70 19.63 -25.89
C SER A 270 17.95 19.77 -27.22
N ILE A 271 17.03 20.73 -27.31
CA ILE A 271 16.26 21.06 -28.52
C ILE A 271 17.19 21.65 -29.59
N GLU A 272 17.99 22.67 -29.24
CA GLU A 272 18.95 23.30 -30.16
C GLU A 272 19.94 22.27 -30.75
N ARG A 273 20.37 21.29 -29.94
CA ARG A 273 21.22 20.18 -30.38
C ARG A 273 20.51 19.16 -31.26
N SER A 274 19.19 19.00 -31.16
CA SER A 274 18.44 18.13 -32.08
C SER A 274 18.12 18.83 -33.39
N GLU A 275 17.75 20.11 -33.35
CA GLU A 275 17.55 20.95 -34.54
C GLU A 275 18.83 21.07 -35.37
N SER A 276 19.96 21.37 -34.72
CA SER A 276 21.28 21.38 -35.35
C SER A 276 21.69 20.03 -35.96
N ARG A 277 21.14 18.91 -35.47
CA ARG A 277 21.39 17.58 -36.03
C ARG A 277 20.47 17.26 -37.20
N ALA A 278 19.22 17.69 -37.16
CA ALA A 278 18.27 17.55 -38.26
C ALA A 278 18.78 18.28 -39.52
N GLN A 279 19.17 19.55 -39.38
CA GLN A 279 19.71 20.35 -40.50
C GLN A 279 20.97 19.73 -41.14
N ILE A 280 21.83 19.10 -40.35
CA ILE A 280 23.05 18.41 -40.85
C ILE A 280 22.73 17.09 -41.57
N ILE A 281 21.55 16.51 -41.34
CA ILE A 281 21.05 15.33 -42.07
C ILE A 281 20.39 15.78 -43.38
N GLU A 282 19.51 16.80 -43.31
CA GLU A 282 18.84 17.43 -44.45
C GLU A 282 19.86 17.95 -45.50
N GLU A 283 20.87 18.71 -45.08
CA GLU A 283 21.97 19.22 -45.93
C GLU A 283 22.90 18.10 -46.48
N ARG A 284 22.74 16.85 -46.03
CA ARG A 284 23.41 15.67 -46.63
C ARG A 284 22.50 14.95 -47.60
N GLU A 285 21.24 14.75 -47.24
CA GLU A 285 20.25 14.10 -48.10
C GLU A 285 20.08 14.87 -49.41
N GLU A 286 20.02 16.21 -49.37
CA GLU A 286 20.06 17.06 -50.58
C GLU A 286 21.34 16.85 -51.42
N ARG A 287 22.49 16.73 -50.78
CA ARG A 287 23.80 16.57 -51.46
C ARG A 287 24.02 15.18 -52.04
N GLU A 288 23.45 14.15 -51.41
CA GLU A 288 23.49 12.77 -51.90
C GLU A 288 22.47 12.57 -53.02
N ALA A 289 21.30 13.23 -52.98
CA ALA A 289 20.36 13.28 -54.09
C ALA A 289 20.96 13.93 -55.36
N LEU A 290 21.57 15.12 -55.22
CA LEU A 290 22.24 15.80 -56.33
C LEU A 290 23.37 14.98 -56.96
N GLN A 291 24.16 14.26 -56.16
CA GLN A 291 25.21 13.36 -56.67
C GLN A 291 24.65 12.14 -57.41
N GLN A 292 23.49 11.62 -57.00
CA GLN A 292 22.81 10.54 -57.72
C GLN A 292 22.22 11.03 -59.04
N GLU A 293 21.70 12.26 -59.10
CA GLU A 293 21.19 12.87 -60.34
C GLU A 293 22.32 13.09 -61.37
N ASP A 294 23.47 13.64 -60.95
CA ASP A 294 24.69 13.74 -61.77
C ASP A 294 25.18 12.36 -62.28
N GLU A 295 25.19 11.33 -61.42
CA GLU A 295 25.64 9.99 -61.81
C GLU A 295 24.67 9.29 -62.78
N LEU A 296 23.36 9.53 -62.64
CA LEU A 296 22.34 9.05 -63.58
C LEU A 296 22.43 9.77 -64.94
N GLU A 297 22.66 11.09 -64.95
CA GLU A 297 22.91 11.84 -66.19
C GLU A 297 24.14 11.30 -66.95
N LEU A 298 25.21 10.95 -66.24
CA LEU A 298 26.42 10.38 -66.85
C LEU A 298 26.17 8.96 -67.40
N LYS A 299 25.45 8.10 -66.68
CA LYS A 299 25.10 6.74 -67.13
C LYS A 299 24.18 6.75 -68.34
N ASN A 300 23.21 7.66 -68.40
CA ASN A 300 22.34 7.80 -69.57
C ASN A 300 23.13 8.18 -70.83
N LYS A 301 24.11 9.09 -70.71
CA LYS A 301 25.02 9.46 -71.82
C LYS A 301 25.90 8.28 -72.26
N GLU A 302 26.41 7.48 -71.32
CA GLU A 302 27.17 6.26 -71.64
C GLU A 302 26.28 5.20 -72.33
N ILE A 303 25.00 5.10 -71.98
CA ILE A 303 24.02 4.24 -72.66
C ILE A 303 23.74 4.74 -74.09
N ASP A 304 23.52 6.05 -74.29
CA ASP A 304 23.28 6.64 -75.62
C ASP A 304 24.49 6.48 -76.57
N ASP A 305 25.72 6.58 -76.04
CA ASP A 305 26.94 6.31 -76.82
C ASP A 305 27.10 4.81 -77.14
N LEU A 306 26.75 3.91 -76.21
CA LEU A 306 26.78 2.46 -76.45
C LEU A 306 25.71 2.01 -77.47
N ILE A 307 24.53 2.63 -77.48
CA ILE A 307 23.49 2.38 -78.50
C ILE A 307 24.02 2.82 -79.88
N GLN A 308 24.63 4.01 -79.96
CA GLN A 308 25.25 4.48 -81.20
C GLN A 308 26.43 3.62 -81.68
N GLU A 309 27.22 3.00 -80.79
CA GLU A 309 28.23 2.01 -81.21
C GLU A 309 27.59 0.69 -81.65
N HIS A 310 26.50 0.25 -81.00
CA HIS A 310 25.75 -0.95 -81.39
C HIS A 310 25.14 -0.82 -82.79
N ASP A 311 24.46 0.29 -83.09
CA ASP A 311 23.84 0.52 -84.39
C ASP A 311 24.89 0.51 -85.53
N ARG A 312 26.05 1.16 -85.30
CA ARG A 312 27.20 1.12 -86.23
C ARG A 312 27.80 -0.28 -86.42
N VAL A 313 27.63 -1.19 -85.46
CA VAL A 313 28.05 -2.60 -85.59
C VAL A 313 26.99 -3.41 -86.33
N VAL A 314 25.70 -3.13 -86.14
CA VAL A 314 24.60 -3.76 -86.91
C VAL A 314 24.73 -3.40 -88.40
N ASP A 315 24.91 -2.13 -88.74
CA ASP A 315 25.12 -1.67 -90.13
C ASP A 315 26.24 -2.47 -90.83
N VAL A 316 27.36 -2.72 -90.14
CA VAL A 316 28.51 -3.47 -90.68
C VAL A 316 28.25 -4.97 -90.78
N VAL A 317 27.47 -5.55 -89.87
CA VAL A 317 27.09 -6.98 -89.90
C VAL A 317 26.01 -7.25 -90.96
N GLU A 318 25.17 -6.28 -91.30
CA GLU A 318 24.23 -6.41 -92.44
C GLU A 318 24.92 -6.33 -93.81
N GLU A 319 26.05 -5.62 -93.95
CA GLU A 319 26.85 -5.63 -95.19
C GLU A 319 27.78 -6.85 -95.34
N GLU A 320 28.29 -7.44 -94.23
CA GLU A 320 29.23 -8.58 -94.26
C GLU A 320 28.79 -9.81 -93.43
N GLU A 321 27.84 -10.63 -93.92
CA GLU A 321 28.04 -12.11 -93.99
C GLU A 321 26.97 -12.90 -94.80
N GLY A 322 27.29 -14.17 -95.10
CA GLY A 322 26.55 -15.00 -96.06
C GLY A 322 25.41 -15.84 -95.48
N GLY A 323 24.39 -16.08 -96.31
CA GLY A 323 23.12 -16.75 -95.97
C GLY A 323 23.15 -18.20 -95.43
N SER A 324 24.32 -18.77 -95.12
CA SER A 324 24.45 -20.04 -94.38
C SER A 324 24.53 -19.82 -92.87
N GLN A 325 25.21 -18.76 -92.42
CA GLN A 325 25.24 -18.39 -91.01
C GLN A 325 23.94 -17.71 -90.60
N VAL A 326 23.23 -17.06 -91.55
CA VAL A 326 21.90 -16.49 -91.32
C VAL A 326 20.85 -17.53 -90.93
N GLU A 327 20.96 -18.79 -91.37
CA GLU A 327 20.02 -19.86 -90.98
C GLU A 327 20.31 -20.37 -89.55
N GLU A 328 21.57 -20.68 -89.23
CA GLU A 328 21.97 -21.03 -87.85
C GLU A 328 21.72 -19.87 -86.85
N LEU A 329 21.96 -18.63 -87.25
CA LEU A 329 21.64 -17.44 -86.45
C LEU A 329 20.13 -17.23 -86.31
N ARG A 330 19.30 -17.62 -87.28
CA ARG A 330 17.83 -17.58 -87.15
C ARG A 330 17.32 -18.62 -86.17
N ASP A 331 17.86 -19.83 -86.19
CA ASP A 331 17.51 -20.84 -85.19
C ASP A 331 17.94 -20.42 -83.78
N VAL A 332 19.16 -19.88 -83.63
CA VAL A 332 19.65 -19.32 -82.35
C VAL A 332 18.84 -18.08 -81.91
N LEU A 333 18.40 -17.22 -82.85
CA LEU A 333 17.49 -16.11 -82.55
C LEU A 333 16.11 -16.62 -82.13
N ALA A 334 15.57 -17.65 -82.78
CA ALA A 334 14.30 -18.26 -82.39
C ALA A 334 14.38 -18.93 -81.00
N GLU A 335 15.49 -19.59 -80.66
CA GLU A 335 15.79 -20.05 -79.31
C GLU A 335 15.86 -18.88 -78.31
N ARG A 336 16.61 -17.81 -78.63
CA ARG A 336 16.68 -16.58 -77.80
C ARG A 336 15.32 -15.88 -77.64
N GLU A 337 14.46 -15.90 -78.65
CA GLU A 337 13.10 -15.37 -78.59
C GLU A 337 12.17 -16.26 -77.75
N ASN A 338 12.37 -17.58 -77.76
CA ASN A 338 11.69 -18.49 -76.84
C ASN A 338 12.14 -18.21 -75.40
N GLU A 339 13.46 -18.19 -75.14
CA GLU A 339 14.03 -17.85 -73.83
C GLU A 339 13.56 -16.46 -73.35
N ALA A 340 13.54 -15.45 -74.22
CA ALA A 340 13.05 -14.11 -73.89
C ALA A 340 11.53 -14.05 -73.65
N ARG A 341 10.72 -14.88 -74.33
CA ARG A 341 9.28 -15.01 -74.04
C ARG A 341 9.03 -15.73 -72.72
N GLU A 342 9.77 -16.79 -72.41
CA GLU A 342 9.70 -17.46 -71.11
C GLU A 342 10.16 -16.54 -69.98
N LEU A 343 11.25 -15.79 -70.16
CA LEU A 343 11.71 -14.79 -69.18
C LEU A 343 10.67 -13.67 -68.98
N ARG A 344 10.03 -13.17 -70.04
CA ARG A 344 8.92 -12.19 -69.92
C ARG A 344 7.72 -12.76 -69.17
N LEU A 345 7.33 -14.01 -69.44
CA LEU A 345 6.25 -14.67 -68.70
C LEU A 345 6.60 -14.82 -67.21
N ASN A 346 7.81 -15.31 -66.89
CA ASN A 346 8.31 -15.39 -65.52
C ASN A 346 8.35 -14.02 -64.82
N ILE A 347 8.72 -12.95 -65.52
CA ILE A 347 8.67 -11.57 -65.01
C ILE A 347 7.22 -11.18 -64.70
N THR A 348 6.26 -11.37 -65.63
CA THR A 348 4.85 -11.05 -65.37
C THR A 348 4.22 -11.90 -64.27
N GLU A 349 4.66 -13.16 -64.08
CA GLU A 349 4.25 -13.98 -62.95
C GLU A 349 4.86 -13.48 -61.63
N LEU A 350 6.11 -13.03 -61.61
CA LEU A 350 6.74 -12.43 -60.44
C LEU A 350 6.12 -11.06 -60.08
N GLU A 351 5.83 -10.21 -61.07
CA GLU A 351 5.11 -8.95 -60.92
C GLU A 351 3.71 -9.21 -60.34
N ALA A 352 2.96 -10.15 -60.92
CA ALA A 352 1.65 -10.56 -60.42
C ALA A 352 1.74 -11.04 -58.96
N ASN A 353 2.65 -11.96 -58.63
CA ASN A 353 2.87 -12.44 -57.25
C ASN A 353 3.29 -11.32 -56.29
N THR A 354 4.01 -10.29 -56.77
CA THR A 354 4.46 -9.15 -55.95
C THR A 354 3.30 -8.20 -55.69
N ASN A 355 2.48 -7.90 -56.69
CA ASN A 355 1.24 -7.14 -56.55
C ASN A 355 0.25 -7.85 -55.62
N ASP A 356 0.12 -9.18 -55.77
CA ASP A 356 -0.68 -10.05 -54.88
C ASP A 356 -0.17 -10.00 -53.43
N LEU A 357 1.11 -9.73 -53.21
CA LEU A 357 1.71 -9.60 -51.88
C LEU A 357 1.51 -8.18 -51.31
N HIS A 358 1.67 -7.13 -52.13
CA HIS A 358 1.35 -5.75 -51.75
C HIS A 358 -0.11 -5.59 -51.34
N ALA A 359 -1.06 -6.09 -52.14
CA ALA A 359 -2.49 -6.03 -51.80
C ALA A 359 -2.83 -6.77 -50.48
N LYS A 360 -2.07 -7.83 -50.14
CA LYS A 360 -2.21 -8.51 -48.84
C LYS A 360 -1.60 -7.70 -47.70
N PHE A 361 -0.47 -7.03 -47.91
CA PHE A 361 0.13 -6.13 -46.92
C PHE A 361 -0.75 -4.89 -46.67
N GLU A 362 -1.26 -4.25 -47.71
CA GLU A 362 -2.22 -3.13 -47.63
C GLU A 362 -3.48 -3.53 -46.85
N ALA A 363 -4.05 -4.72 -47.13
CA ALA A 363 -5.19 -5.24 -46.38
C ALA A 363 -4.87 -5.49 -44.89
N THR A 364 -3.65 -5.95 -44.56
CA THR A 364 -3.23 -6.09 -43.14
C THR A 364 -2.91 -4.77 -42.46
N LEU A 365 -2.42 -3.77 -43.20
CA LEU A 365 -2.19 -2.42 -42.67
C LEU A 365 -3.52 -1.74 -42.35
N ALA A 366 -4.46 -1.74 -43.30
CA ALA A 366 -5.81 -1.19 -43.09
C ALA A 366 -6.56 -1.86 -41.92
N HIS A 367 -6.36 -3.17 -41.69
CA HIS A 367 -6.90 -3.85 -40.50
C HIS A 367 -6.24 -3.37 -39.21
N LEU A 368 -4.91 -3.18 -39.19
CA LEU A 368 -4.19 -2.70 -38.00
C LEU A 368 -4.49 -1.22 -37.71
N GLU A 369 -4.71 -0.41 -38.74
CA GLU A 369 -5.17 0.98 -38.66
C GLU A 369 -6.59 1.03 -38.08
N GLN A 370 -7.53 0.21 -38.60
CA GLN A 370 -8.87 0.12 -38.03
C GLN A 370 -8.86 -0.38 -36.57
N GLU A 371 -8.06 -1.40 -36.25
CA GLU A 371 -7.95 -1.90 -34.88
C GLU A 371 -7.37 -0.83 -33.92
N ALA A 372 -6.43 0.00 -34.40
CA ALA A 372 -5.92 1.15 -33.66
C ALA A 372 -6.99 2.23 -33.46
N GLU A 373 -7.75 2.61 -34.50
CA GLU A 373 -8.85 3.59 -34.38
C GLU A 373 -9.96 3.12 -33.43
N GLU A 374 -10.31 1.82 -33.46
CA GLU A 374 -11.26 1.21 -32.54
C GLU A 374 -10.74 1.21 -31.09
N LYS A 375 -9.44 0.93 -30.87
CA LYS A 375 -8.82 1.00 -29.53
C LYS A 375 -8.71 2.43 -29.02
N ASP A 376 -8.39 3.40 -29.87
CA ASP A 376 -8.41 4.82 -29.50
C ASP A 376 -9.84 5.33 -29.21
N ALA A 377 -10.87 4.74 -29.81
CA ALA A 377 -12.27 5.02 -29.48
C ALA A 377 -12.67 4.42 -28.12
N GLU A 378 -12.30 3.16 -27.84
CA GLU A 378 -12.47 2.53 -26.53
C GLU A 378 -11.75 3.34 -25.42
N LEU A 379 -10.50 3.77 -25.65
CA LEU A 379 -9.73 4.56 -24.69
C LEU A 379 -10.37 5.94 -24.42
N ARG A 380 -10.92 6.60 -25.45
CA ARG A 380 -11.66 7.86 -25.26
C ARG A 380 -12.92 7.65 -24.43
N ALA A 381 -13.74 6.64 -24.74
CA ALA A 381 -14.94 6.32 -23.97
C ALA A 381 -14.62 5.97 -22.51
N ALA A 382 -13.55 5.19 -22.27
CA ALA A 382 -13.10 4.87 -20.91
C ALA A 382 -12.60 6.10 -20.14
N ASN A 383 -11.90 7.03 -20.80
CA ASN A 383 -11.49 8.29 -20.18
C ASN A 383 -12.69 9.20 -19.86
N GLU A 384 -13.70 9.26 -20.74
CA GLU A 384 -14.96 9.97 -20.48
C GLU A 384 -15.75 9.36 -19.31
N GLU A 385 -15.74 8.03 -19.14
CA GLU A 385 -16.31 7.35 -17.97
C GLU A 385 -15.51 7.65 -16.69
N ILE A 386 -14.18 7.63 -16.74
CA ILE A 386 -13.32 8.01 -15.62
C ILE A 386 -13.54 9.47 -15.21
N GLU A 387 -13.71 10.40 -16.15
CA GLU A 387 -14.00 11.81 -15.85
C GLU A 387 -15.39 11.98 -15.20
N GLN A 388 -16.39 11.21 -15.65
CA GLN A 388 -17.73 11.20 -15.03
C GLN A 388 -17.72 10.60 -13.62
N LEU A 389 -17.01 9.49 -13.41
CA LEU A 389 -16.84 8.88 -12.09
C LEU A 389 -16.04 9.79 -11.15
N GLY A 390 -15.00 10.47 -11.65
CA GLY A 390 -14.25 11.47 -10.87
C GLY A 390 -15.12 12.62 -10.39
N LYS A 391 -16.01 13.14 -11.25
CA LYS A 391 -17.01 14.17 -10.87
C LYS A 391 -18.03 13.66 -9.85
N GLN A 392 -18.43 12.39 -9.94
CA GLN A 392 -19.33 11.77 -8.96
C GLN A 392 -18.64 11.57 -7.61
N VAL A 393 -17.38 11.13 -7.59
CA VAL A 393 -16.57 11.02 -6.37
C VAL A 393 -16.43 12.40 -5.72
N TYR A 394 -16.02 13.43 -6.46
CA TYR A 394 -15.87 14.79 -5.93
C TYR A 394 -17.19 15.36 -5.36
N ALA A 395 -18.33 15.10 -6.00
CA ALA A 395 -19.63 15.51 -5.47
C ALA A 395 -20.02 14.75 -4.20
N LEU A 396 -19.68 13.46 -4.10
CA LEU A 396 -19.88 12.65 -2.89
C LEU A 396 -18.92 13.04 -1.76
N GLU A 397 -17.71 13.50 -2.08
CA GLU A 397 -16.74 14.07 -1.13
C GLU A 397 -17.27 15.40 -0.57
N GLU A 398 -17.74 16.34 -1.41
CA GLU A 398 -18.39 17.56 -0.91
C GLU A 398 -19.66 17.27 -0.08
N ASP A 399 -20.50 16.31 -0.49
CA ASP A 399 -21.69 15.93 0.26
C ASP A 399 -21.30 15.29 1.62
N ALA A 400 -20.21 14.52 1.68
CA ALA A 400 -19.70 13.94 2.92
C ALA A 400 -19.10 15.00 3.86
N ASP A 401 -18.33 15.97 3.33
CA ASP A 401 -17.79 17.08 4.10
C ASP A 401 -18.92 17.96 4.68
N ARG A 402 -19.95 18.27 3.87
CA ARG A 402 -21.13 19.01 4.34
C ARG A 402 -21.89 18.25 5.43
N MET A 403 -22.03 16.93 5.31
CA MET A 403 -22.60 16.09 6.38
C MET A 403 -21.71 16.01 7.63
N ALA A 404 -20.39 16.09 7.50
CA ALA A 404 -19.46 16.14 8.62
C ALA A 404 -19.56 17.48 9.37
N GLU A 405 -19.62 18.61 8.66
CA GLU A 405 -19.90 19.93 9.25
C GLU A 405 -21.22 19.95 10.01
N ASP A 406 -22.32 19.45 9.42
CA ASP A 406 -23.62 19.43 10.07
C ASP A 406 -23.66 18.48 11.29
N HIS A 407 -22.92 17.38 11.26
CA HIS A 407 -22.71 16.53 12.44
C HIS A 407 -21.75 17.12 13.48
N GLU A 408 -20.92 18.12 13.14
CA GLU A 408 -20.13 18.90 14.09
C GLU A 408 -21.00 19.96 14.77
N ARG A 409 -21.74 20.75 13.98
CA ARG A 409 -22.75 21.72 14.45
C ARG A 409 -23.74 21.06 15.41
N GLN A 410 -24.28 19.90 15.03
CA GLN A 410 -25.17 19.11 15.89
C GLN A 410 -24.51 18.70 17.21
N ARG A 411 -23.20 18.41 17.24
CA ARG A 411 -22.45 18.07 18.47
C ARG A 411 -22.18 19.30 19.34
N GLU A 412 -21.97 20.48 18.74
CA GLU A 412 -21.85 21.75 19.44
C GLU A 412 -23.19 22.17 20.07
N ASP A 413 -24.30 22.13 19.31
CA ASP A 413 -25.66 22.39 19.80
C ASP A 413 -26.02 21.42 20.95
N ASP A 414 -25.78 20.12 20.78
CA ASP A 414 -25.95 19.08 21.80
C ASP A 414 -25.12 19.36 23.08
N ALA A 415 -23.94 19.96 22.95
CA ALA A 415 -23.06 20.30 24.07
C ALA A 415 -23.56 21.53 24.83
N VAL A 416 -24.02 22.56 24.12
CA VAL A 416 -24.65 23.76 24.70
C VAL A 416 -25.98 23.40 25.38
N GLU A 417 -26.80 22.52 24.79
CA GLU A 417 -27.99 22.01 25.47
C GLU A 417 -27.63 21.24 26.75
N ARG A 418 -26.57 20.41 26.75
CA ARG A 418 -26.09 19.72 27.96
C ARG A 418 -25.63 20.69 29.04
N GLU A 419 -24.81 21.68 28.69
CA GLU A 419 -24.30 22.68 29.65
C GLU A 419 -25.45 23.49 30.28
N THR A 420 -26.42 23.93 29.47
CA THR A 420 -27.60 24.66 29.98
C THR A 420 -28.52 23.79 30.85
N LEU A 421 -28.68 22.50 30.50
CA LEU A 421 -29.43 21.54 31.33
C LEU A 421 -28.71 21.22 32.65
N GLU A 422 -27.38 21.10 32.65
CA GLU A 422 -26.57 20.85 33.85
C GLU A 422 -26.56 22.07 34.78
N ALA A 423 -26.39 23.28 34.23
CA ALA A 423 -26.52 24.53 34.99
C ALA A 423 -27.92 24.68 35.62
N LEU A 424 -28.99 24.35 34.87
CA LEU A 424 -30.36 24.37 35.38
C LEU A 424 -30.60 23.28 36.44
N ALA A 425 -30.01 22.09 36.28
CA ALA A 425 -30.05 21.02 37.28
C ALA A 425 -29.31 21.40 38.58
N SER A 426 -28.17 22.08 38.50
CA SER A 426 -27.48 22.65 39.67
C SER A 426 -28.37 23.67 40.37
N ALA A 427 -28.89 24.66 39.64
CA ALA A 427 -29.77 25.68 40.22
C ALA A 427 -31.03 25.08 40.90
N LEU A 428 -31.62 24.02 40.32
CA LEU A 428 -32.71 23.28 40.96
C LEU A 428 -32.27 22.53 42.21
N LYS A 429 -31.08 21.93 42.22
CA LYS A 429 -30.50 21.26 43.39
C LYS A 429 -30.20 22.25 44.52
N ASP A 430 -29.69 23.43 44.19
CA ASP A 430 -29.40 24.50 45.16
C ASP A 430 -30.70 25.09 45.74
N VAL A 431 -31.73 25.30 44.91
CA VAL A 431 -33.06 25.70 45.39
C VAL A 431 -33.72 24.60 46.26
N GLN A 432 -33.48 23.32 45.96
CA GLN A 432 -33.94 22.22 46.81
C GLN A 432 -33.19 22.17 48.15
N SER A 433 -31.86 22.34 48.16
CA SER A 433 -31.07 22.31 49.38
C SER A 433 -31.46 23.46 50.32
N LEU A 434 -31.53 24.69 49.82
CA LEU A 434 -32.02 25.86 50.55
C LEU A 434 -33.43 25.65 51.10
N ARG A 435 -34.33 25.04 50.31
CA ARG A 435 -35.68 24.70 50.78
C ARG A 435 -35.65 23.68 51.91
N THR A 436 -34.83 22.63 51.83
CA THR A 436 -34.71 21.66 52.92
C THR A 436 -34.05 22.24 54.16
N GLU A 437 -33.10 23.17 54.00
CA GLU A 437 -32.44 23.88 55.09
C GLU A 437 -33.43 24.79 55.84
N ILE A 438 -34.21 25.60 55.12
CA ILE A 438 -35.31 26.39 55.69
C ILE A 438 -36.33 25.48 56.40
N GLN A 439 -36.74 24.36 55.80
CA GLN A 439 -37.69 23.44 56.43
C GLN A 439 -37.14 22.76 57.70
N LEU A 440 -35.83 22.49 57.77
CA LEU A 440 -35.17 22.01 58.98
C LEU A 440 -35.11 23.12 60.05
N GLN A 441 -34.85 24.37 59.64
CA GLN A 441 -34.79 25.53 60.51
C GLN A 441 -36.17 25.84 61.12
N ASP A 442 -37.24 25.87 60.31
CA ASP A 442 -38.64 25.99 60.75
C ASP A 442 -38.99 24.91 61.79
N LEU A 443 -38.61 23.65 61.53
CA LEU A 443 -38.87 22.52 62.43
C LEU A 443 -38.06 22.62 63.74
N GLN A 444 -36.85 23.16 63.68
CA GLN A 444 -36.01 23.35 64.87
C GLN A 444 -36.51 24.51 65.72
N GLU A 445 -36.94 25.63 65.14
CA GLU A 445 -37.57 26.74 65.86
C GLU A 445 -38.88 26.29 66.55
N LEU A 446 -39.71 25.50 65.87
CA LEU A 446 -40.92 24.90 66.45
C LEU A 446 -40.60 23.92 67.59
N TYR A 447 -39.51 23.16 67.49
CA TYR A 447 -39.06 22.25 68.55
C TYR A 447 -38.55 23.00 69.79
N ASP A 448 -37.70 24.01 69.58
CA ASP A 448 -37.16 24.85 70.65
C ASP A 448 -38.26 25.67 71.33
N GLN A 449 -39.25 26.16 70.59
CA GLN A 449 -40.43 26.83 71.15
C GLN A 449 -41.31 25.85 71.96
N SER A 450 -41.53 24.63 71.46
CA SER A 450 -42.22 23.58 72.22
C SER A 450 -41.48 23.17 73.50
N LEU A 451 -40.14 23.19 73.49
CA LEU A 451 -39.35 22.99 74.71
C LEU A 451 -39.52 24.15 75.69
N GLN A 452 -39.46 25.40 75.21
CA GLN A 452 -39.69 26.59 76.05
C GLN A 452 -41.06 26.57 76.73
N ASP A 453 -42.13 26.26 75.97
CA ASP A 453 -43.48 26.10 76.54
C ASP A 453 -43.54 24.96 77.57
N MET A 454 -42.92 23.81 77.30
CA MET A 454 -42.82 22.70 78.26
C MET A 454 -42.07 23.09 79.54
N HIS A 455 -41.01 23.88 79.45
CA HIS A 455 -40.31 24.42 80.61
C HIS A 455 -41.16 25.44 81.37
N ALA A 456 -41.84 26.35 80.68
CA ALA A 456 -42.77 27.31 81.30
C ALA A 456 -43.99 26.62 81.94
N HIS A 457 -44.44 25.49 81.41
CA HIS A 457 -45.47 24.66 82.03
C HIS A 457 -44.97 23.93 83.28
N ARG A 458 -43.75 23.39 83.28
CA ARG A 458 -43.13 22.79 84.48
C ARG A 458 -42.93 23.82 85.59
N ALA A 459 -42.38 24.99 85.29
CA ALA A 459 -42.19 26.06 86.28
C ALA A 459 -43.53 26.44 86.95
N ARG A 460 -44.60 26.63 86.16
CA ARG A 460 -45.95 26.90 86.70
C ARG A 460 -46.53 25.73 87.50
N GLN A 461 -46.17 24.47 87.19
CA GLN A 461 -46.56 23.31 87.99
C GLN A 461 -45.80 23.25 89.32
N GLU A 462 -44.51 23.59 89.32
CA GLU A 462 -43.66 23.66 90.52
C GLU A 462 -44.10 24.81 91.45
N GLU A 463 -44.42 25.98 90.90
CA GLU A 463 -45.05 27.09 91.62
C GLU A 463 -46.38 26.68 92.28
N LEU A 464 -47.26 26.02 91.52
CA LEU A 464 -48.55 25.53 92.04
C LEU A 464 -48.37 24.43 93.11
N ALA A 465 -47.38 23.55 92.96
CA ALA A 465 -47.06 22.54 93.97
C ALA A 465 -46.60 23.20 95.28
N GLY A 466 -45.72 24.20 95.22
CA GLY A 466 -45.30 24.98 96.39
C GLY A 466 -46.49 25.67 97.10
N HIS A 467 -47.38 26.31 96.34
CA HIS A 467 -48.61 26.91 96.91
C HIS A 467 -49.53 25.87 97.56
N ILE A 468 -49.59 24.64 97.05
CA ILE A 468 -50.36 23.54 97.66
C ILE A 468 -49.69 23.06 98.95
N GLU A 469 -48.36 22.97 99.00
CA GLU A 469 -47.62 22.62 100.21
C GLU A 469 -47.76 23.70 101.31
N ASP A 470 -47.70 24.99 100.94
CA ASP A 470 -47.99 26.11 101.84
C ASP A 470 -49.44 26.07 102.37
N LEU A 471 -50.43 25.81 101.51
CA LEU A 471 -51.83 25.63 101.94
C LEU A 471 -51.99 24.41 102.87
N VAL A 472 -51.30 23.30 102.60
CA VAL A 472 -51.36 22.09 103.44
C VAL A 472 -50.68 22.32 104.80
N THR A 473 -49.58 23.08 104.87
CA THR A 473 -48.94 23.41 106.16
C THR A 473 -49.77 24.40 106.96
N GLN A 474 -50.38 25.41 106.31
CA GLN A 474 -51.33 26.32 106.96
C GLN A 474 -52.53 25.57 107.55
N VAL A 475 -53.20 24.70 106.76
CA VAL A 475 -54.35 23.90 107.23
C VAL A 475 -53.97 22.97 108.39
N LYS A 476 -52.78 22.35 108.37
CA LYS A 476 -52.29 21.55 109.51
C LYS A 476 -52.10 22.41 110.76
N SER A 477 -51.50 23.59 110.64
CA SER A 477 -51.30 24.49 111.78
C SER A 477 -52.63 24.99 112.38
N GLU A 478 -53.66 25.23 111.55
CA GLU A 478 -55.01 25.51 112.04
C GLU A 478 -55.64 24.31 112.74
N GLN A 479 -55.44 23.09 112.24
CA GLN A 479 -55.95 21.86 112.87
C GLN A 479 -55.30 21.65 114.24
N GLU A 480 -53.97 21.71 114.34
CA GLU A 480 -53.24 21.59 115.60
C GLU A 480 -53.67 22.65 116.63
N ALA A 481 -53.85 23.90 116.19
CA ALA A 481 -54.36 24.98 117.05
C ALA A 481 -55.80 24.75 117.54
N ARG A 482 -56.69 24.25 116.68
CA ARG A 482 -58.07 23.90 117.07
C ARG A 482 -58.11 22.74 118.05
N GLU A 483 -57.36 21.66 117.81
CA GLU A 483 -57.29 20.53 118.74
C GLU A 483 -56.70 20.92 120.11
N SER A 484 -55.78 21.90 120.17
CA SER A 484 -55.27 22.39 121.46
C SER A 484 -56.35 23.12 122.27
N LEU A 485 -57.15 23.98 121.62
CA LEU A 485 -58.24 24.73 122.24
C LEU A 485 -59.39 23.81 122.69
N GLU A 486 -59.70 22.77 121.91
CA GLU A 486 -60.72 21.77 122.26
C GLU A 486 -60.32 20.98 123.53
N ARG A 487 -59.05 20.54 123.60
CA ARG A 487 -58.49 19.86 124.79
C ARG A 487 -58.49 20.75 126.04
N GLU A 488 -58.19 22.04 125.91
CA GLU A 488 -58.25 23.00 127.01
C GLU A 488 -59.69 23.25 127.50
N PHE A 489 -60.67 23.22 126.59
CA PHE A 489 -62.08 23.41 126.91
C PHE A 489 -62.64 22.23 127.72
N ASP A 490 -62.48 21.00 127.23
CA ASP A 490 -62.96 19.76 127.88
C ASP A 490 -62.44 19.59 129.31
N ASP A 491 -61.13 19.78 129.50
CA ASP A 491 -60.46 19.67 130.81
C ASP A 491 -60.81 20.85 131.75
N SER A 492 -61.47 21.90 131.24
CA SER A 492 -62.09 22.95 132.06
C SER A 492 -63.52 22.60 132.50
N GLU A 493 -64.30 21.95 131.64
CA GLU A 493 -65.70 21.59 131.90
C GLU A 493 -65.79 20.41 132.88
N LEU A 494 -65.00 19.35 132.66
CA LEU A 494 -64.87 18.19 133.55
C LEU A 494 -64.51 18.57 134.99
N ARG A 495 -63.78 19.67 135.20
CA ARG A 495 -63.43 20.20 136.52
C ARG A 495 -64.53 21.04 137.17
N ARG A 496 -65.45 21.60 136.39
CA ARG A 496 -66.65 22.30 136.90
C ARG A 496 -67.72 21.28 137.30
N GLU A 497 -68.02 20.31 136.44
CA GLU A 497 -69.07 19.33 136.67
C GLU A 497 -68.83 18.50 137.94
N ARG A 498 -67.59 18.01 138.16
CA ARG A 498 -67.25 17.21 139.35
C ARG A 498 -67.56 17.93 140.67
N ARG A 499 -67.22 19.21 140.80
CA ARG A 499 -67.51 20.01 142.01
C ARG A 499 -69.02 20.18 142.20
N ALA A 500 -69.73 20.51 141.12
CA ALA A 500 -71.18 20.66 141.13
C ALA A 500 -71.94 19.34 141.40
N LEU A 501 -71.26 18.18 141.30
CA LEU A 501 -71.79 16.86 141.64
C LEU A 501 -71.54 16.54 143.12
N GLU A 502 -70.33 16.79 143.63
CA GLU A 502 -69.98 16.64 145.05
C GLU A 502 -70.86 17.54 145.95
N ASP A 503 -71.09 18.80 145.55
CA ASP A 503 -71.99 19.72 146.25
C ASP A 503 -73.43 19.16 146.32
N LYS A 504 -73.95 18.62 145.21
CA LYS A 504 -75.30 18.04 145.13
C LYS A 504 -75.44 16.77 145.97
N ASP A 505 -74.44 15.91 145.99
CA ASP A 505 -74.42 14.70 146.82
C ASP A 505 -74.42 15.03 148.33
N SER A 506 -73.79 16.14 148.72
CA SER A 506 -73.84 16.62 150.11
C SER A 506 -75.24 17.14 150.49
N ALA A 507 -75.88 17.90 149.60
CA ALA A 507 -77.23 18.41 149.79
C ALA A 507 -78.27 17.28 149.79
N LEU A 508 -78.16 16.31 148.89
CA LEU A 508 -79.08 15.17 148.79
C LEU A 508 -79.12 14.36 150.10
N ARG A 509 -77.97 14.06 150.71
CA ARG A 509 -77.92 13.34 152.00
C ARG A 509 -78.69 14.07 153.11
N ASN A 510 -78.48 15.39 153.24
CA ASN A 510 -79.22 16.19 154.22
C ASN A 510 -80.74 16.18 153.95
N THR A 511 -81.17 16.30 152.68
CA THR A 511 -82.59 16.22 152.34
C THR A 511 -83.20 14.83 152.56
N LEU A 512 -82.40 13.76 152.53
CA LEU A 512 -82.85 12.39 152.76
C LEU A 512 -83.15 12.13 154.26
N ASP A 513 -82.31 12.66 155.14
CA ASP A 513 -82.53 12.61 156.59
C ASP A 513 -83.80 13.39 156.99
N ASP A 514 -84.04 14.58 156.41
CA ASP A 514 -85.28 15.34 156.66
C ASP A 514 -86.50 14.74 155.93
N LEU A 515 -86.33 14.06 154.80
CA LEU A 515 -87.40 13.30 154.15
C LEU A 515 -87.89 12.15 155.05
N SER A 516 -86.99 11.45 155.75
CA SER A 516 -87.36 10.39 156.69
C SER A 516 -88.26 10.90 157.83
N ARG A 517 -88.03 12.14 158.28
CA ARG A 517 -88.80 12.82 159.35
C ARG A 517 -90.15 13.35 158.87
N THR A 518 -90.28 13.65 157.58
CA THR A 518 -91.53 14.13 156.98
C THR A 518 -92.41 13.01 156.45
N GLN A 519 -91.85 11.86 156.04
CA GLN A 519 -92.62 10.69 155.61
C GLN A 519 -93.52 10.10 156.71
N THR A 520 -93.07 10.12 157.98
CA THR A 520 -93.91 9.72 159.14
C THR A 520 -95.07 10.67 159.41
N LEU A 521 -94.97 11.94 159.00
CA LEU A 521 -96.07 12.91 159.03
C LEU A 521 -96.97 12.82 157.78
N LEU A 522 -96.41 12.51 156.61
CA LEU A 522 -97.13 12.47 155.33
C LEU A 522 -98.11 11.29 155.26
N SER A 523 -97.81 10.16 155.89
CA SER A 523 -98.70 8.99 155.93
C SER A 523 -100.07 9.31 156.58
N GLN A 524 -100.14 10.28 157.51
CA GLN A 524 -101.42 10.77 158.06
C GLN A 524 -102.21 11.67 157.10
N ARG A 525 -101.61 12.14 156.00
CA ARG A 525 -102.20 13.11 155.06
C ARG A 525 -102.59 12.54 153.71
N GLN A 526 -102.05 11.39 153.32
CA GLN A 526 -102.36 10.80 152.00
C GLN A 526 -103.80 10.28 151.89
N GLY A 527 -104.48 10.01 153.00
CA GLY A 527 -105.92 9.73 153.03
C GLY A 527 -106.82 10.93 152.68
N ASP A 528 -106.31 12.17 152.81
CA ASP A 528 -107.10 13.38 152.50
C ASP A 528 -107.19 13.66 150.98
N LEU A 529 -106.25 13.15 150.18
CA LEU A 529 -105.98 13.64 148.82
C LEU A 529 -106.71 12.87 147.71
N GLU A 530 -107.13 11.62 147.96
CA GLU A 530 -107.92 10.82 146.99
C GLU A 530 -109.27 11.49 146.65
N ALA A 531 -109.77 12.37 147.52
CA ALA A 531 -111.03 13.10 147.35
C ALA A 531 -110.99 14.25 146.32
N VAL A 532 -109.81 14.73 145.89
CA VAL A 532 -109.67 15.81 144.87
C VAL A 532 -109.56 15.24 143.44
N GLN A 533 -110.02 14.01 143.29
CA GLN A 533 -110.36 13.33 142.05
C GLN A 533 -111.27 14.17 141.11
N ASN A 534 -111.31 13.73 139.85
CA ASN A 534 -112.44 13.89 138.90
C ASN A 534 -112.82 15.30 138.39
N ALA A 535 -112.30 16.41 138.90
CA ALA A 535 -112.78 17.75 138.51
C ALA A 535 -112.34 18.27 137.11
N LEU A 536 -111.21 17.82 136.56
CA LEU A 536 -110.56 18.46 135.39
C LEU A 536 -110.49 17.63 134.09
N ARG A 537 -111.30 16.57 133.95
CA ARG A 537 -111.28 15.69 132.75
C ARG A 537 -112.20 16.13 131.59
N ASP A 538 -112.94 17.22 131.74
CA ASP A 538 -114.29 17.31 131.14
C ASP A 538 -114.55 18.43 130.11
N MET A 539 -113.60 19.32 129.77
CA MET A 539 -113.91 20.55 129.00
C MET A 539 -113.19 20.83 127.66
N GLU A 540 -111.97 20.33 127.39
CA GLU A 540 -111.28 20.61 126.11
C GLU A 540 -111.13 19.37 125.21
N GLN A 541 -112.13 18.49 125.29
CA GLN A 541 -112.44 17.57 124.20
C GLN A 541 -112.94 18.34 122.95
N ARG A 542 -112.39 18.00 121.78
CA ARG A 542 -112.99 18.16 120.43
C ARG A 542 -113.04 19.61 119.88
N SER A 543 -112.24 19.91 118.83
CA SER A 543 -112.64 19.82 117.40
C SER A 543 -113.02 21.22 116.86
N LYS A 544 -112.88 21.64 115.59
CA LYS A 544 -112.76 21.02 114.25
C LYS A 544 -111.51 21.54 113.49
N GLU A 545 -110.82 20.85 112.57
CA GLU A 545 -111.14 20.09 111.33
C GLU A 545 -111.22 20.93 110.01
N LEU A 546 -110.36 20.55 109.02
CA LEU A 546 -110.44 20.73 107.54
C LEU A 546 -110.28 22.12 106.85
N GLY A 547 -109.66 22.17 105.65
CA GLY A 547 -109.73 23.35 104.73
C GLY A 547 -108.70 23.59 103.58
N GLU A 548 -108.62 22.73 102.55
CA GLU A 548 -108.33 23.06 101.11
C GLU A 548 -107.00 23.75 100.63
N THR A 549 -106.91 24.17 99.34
CA THR A 549 -105.70 24.00 98.48
C THR A 549 -105.34 25.07 97.41
N HIS A 550 -104.10 24.98 96.90
CA HIS A 550 -103.52 25.49 95.60
C HIS A 550 -103.19 26.98 95.37
N THR A 551 -102.01 27.26 94.76
CA THR A 551 -101.82 28.02 93.48
C THR A 551 -100.33 28.26 93.09
N THR A 552 -99.69 27.39 92.28
CA THR A 552 -98.34 27.66 91.73
C THR A 552 -98.04 26.91 90.43
N ALA A 553 -98.50 27.43 89.27
CA ALA A 553 -98.30 26.77 87.96
C ALA A 553 -98.14 27.71 86.75
N ARG A 554 -97.98 29.02 86.95
CA ARG A 554 -98.08 30.03 85.86
C ARG A 554 -96.79 30.81 85.54
N PHE A 555 -95.73 30.66 86.34
CA PHE A 555 -94.45 31.37 86.10
C PHE A 555 -93.39 30.48 85.43
N SER A 556 -93.38 29.18 85.72
CA SER A 556 -92.37 28.23 85.23
C SER A 556 -92.38 28.05 83.70
N LEU A 557 -93.55 28.09 83.07
CA LEU A 557 -93.71 27.88 81.63
C LEU A 557 -93.26 29.06 80.74
N GLN A 558 -92.99 30.24 81.33
CA GLN A 558 -92.55 31.40 80.55
C GLN A 558 -91.03 31.40 80.30
N LEU A 559 -90.22 30.96 81.27
CA LEU A 559 -88.76 30.88 81.12
C LEU A 559 -88.34 29.79 80.11
N GLU A 560 -89.07 28.67 80.07
CA GLU A 560 -88.76 27.54 79.18
C GLU A 560 -88.83 27.94 77.69
N VAL A 561 -89.81 28.78 77.34
CA VAL A 561 -90.08 29.21 75.96
C VAL A 561 -88.99 30.10 75.37
N ASP A 562 -88.39 30.98 76.17
CA ASP A 562 -87.35 31.88 75.68
C ASP A 562 -85.97 31.21 75.65
N ARG A 563 -85.75 30.18 76.49
CA ARG A 563 -84.56 29.32 76.43
C ARG A 563 -84.53 28.48 75.15
N LEU A 564 -85.64 27.82 74.81
CA LEU A 564 -85.76 26.98 73.61
C LEU A 564 -85.48 27.75 72.31
N LYS A 565 -85.98 28.98 72.16
CA LYS A 565 -85.71 29.81 70.97
C LYS A 565 -84.23 30.12 70.78
N GLN A 566 -83.47 30.29 71.87
CA GLN A 566 -82.05 30.61 71.82
C GLN A 566 -81.20 29.36 71.56
N ASP A 567 -81.61 28.21 72.11
CA ASP A 567 -80.95 26.91 71.90
C ASP A 567 -81.22 26.32 70.50
N GLU A 568 -82.42 26.49 69.93
CA GLU A 568 -82.73 26.03 68.57
C GLU A 568 -82.07 26.91 67.49
N LEU A 569 -82.00 28.23 67.69
CA LEU A 569 -81.28 29.13 66.77
C LEU A 569 -79.76 28.95 66.84
N SER A 570 -79.18 28.59 67.99
CA SER A 570 -77.76 28.28 68.09
C SER A 570 -77.42 26.90 67.51
N ARG A 571 -78.26 25.87 67.73
CA ARG A 571 -78.13 24.56 67.07
C ARG A 571 -78.24 24.67 65.55
N THR A 572 -79.28 25.32 65.02
CA THR A 572 -79.42 25.47 63.56
C THR A 572 -78.31 26.30 62.92
N ARG A 573 -77.78 27.32 63.61
CA ARG A 573 -76.55 28.02 63.15
C ARG A 573 -75.32 27.11 63.17
N LYS A 574 -75.16 26.26 64.19
CA LYS A 574 -74.07 25.29 64.23
C LYS A 574 -74.21 24.24 63.12
N ASP A 575 -75.40 23.65 62.95
CA ASP A 575 -75.69 22.69 61.89
C ASP A 575 -75.50 23.27 60.47
N VAL A 576 -75.64 24.59 60.30
CA VAL A 576 -75.28 25.30 59.06
C VAL A 576 -73.76 25.49 58.97
N GLY A 577 -73.09 25.92 60.04
CA GLY A 577 -71.63 26.04 60.07
C GLY A 577 -70.89 24.71 59.83
N ASP A 578 -71.35 23.62 60.42
CA ASP A 578 -70.80 22.27 60.23
C ASP A 578 -71.09 21.74 58.79
N ARG A 579 -72.21 22.14 58.18
CA ARG A 579 -72.51 21.85 56.76
C ARG A 579 -71.68 22.71 55.80
N GLU A 580 -71.44 23.97 56.13
CA GLU A 580 -70.55 24.86 55.38
C GLU A 580 -69.08 24.41 55.47
N GLY A 581 -68.62 24.01 56.66
CA GLY A 581 -67.31 23.40 56.85
C GLY A 581 -67.16 22.17 55.97
N THR A 582 -68.08 21.19 56.11
CA THR A 582 -68.03 19.99 55.27
C THR A 582 -68.37 20.21 53.79
N THR A 583 -68.78 21.41 53.34
CA THR A 583 -68.80 21.75 51.90
C THR A 583 -67.48 22.36 51.46
N ARG A 584 -66.86 23.25 52.25
CA ARG A 584 -65.49 23.73 52.01
C ARG A 584 -64.48 22.58 51.99
N ASP A 585 -64.54 21.64 52.94
CA ASP A 585 -63.69 20.44 52.97
C ASP A 585 -63.83 19.59 51.69
N ARG A 586 -65.05 19.50 51.14
CA ARG A 586 -65.34 18.79 49.89
C ARG A 586 -64.85 19.57 48.67
N GLU A 587 -64.99 20.88 48.66
CA GLU A 587 -64.50 21.76 47.60
C GLU A 587 -62.97 21.76 47.54
N ASP A 588 -62.29 21.82 48.69
CA ASP A 588 -60.84 21.67 48.82
C ASP A 588 -60.36 20.29 48.36
N LEU A 589 -61.07 19.21 48.75
CA LEU A 589 -60.76 17.87 48.27
C LEU A 589 -60.98 17.74 46.76
N ILE A 590 -62.05 18.33 46.21
CA ILE A 590 -62.29 18.38 44.76
C ILE A 590 -61.21 19.20 44.04
N HIS A 591 -60.71 20.29 44.64
CA HIS A 591 -59.59 21.06 44.09
C HIS A 591 -58.27 20.28 44.12
N LYS A 592 -57.96 19.55 45.19
CA LYS A 592 -56.80 18.65 45.27
C LYS A 592 -56.88 17.55 44.21
N LEU A 593 -58.01 16.84 44.14
CA LEU A 593 -58.24 15.80 43.13
C LEU A 593 -58.19 16.33 41.69
N ARG A 594 -58.67 17.55 41.42
CA ARG A 594 -58.51 18.22 40.11
C ARG A 594 -57.05 18.51 39.80
N LEU A 595 -56.27 18.98 40.78
CA LEU A 595 -54.84 19.25 40.61
C LEU A 595 -54.06 17.96 40.35
N GLU A 596 -54.36 16.89 41.10
CA GLU A 596 -53.79 15.54 40.90
C GLU A 596 -54.13 14.98 39.51
N VAL A 597 -55.40 15.07 39.08
CA VAL A 597 -55.80 14.66 37.72
C VAL A 597 -55.07 15.47 36.64
N GLN A 598 -54.89 16.78 36.83
CA GLN A 598 -54.12 17.61 35.90
C GLN A 598 -52.64 17.21 35.87
N GLN A 599 -52.01 16.99 37.03
CA GLN A 599 -50.62 16.55 37.15
C GLN A 599 -50.40 15.18 36.50
N LEU A 600 -51.26 14.19 36.80
CA LEU A 600 -51.24 12.86 36.19
C LEU A 600 -51.46 12.93 34.67
N THR A 601 -52.30 13.84 34.18
CA THR A 601 -52.48 14.06 32.75
C THR A 601 -51.22 14.62 32.10
N THR A 602 -50.55 15.60 32.71
CA THR A 602 -49.24 16.08 32.20
C THR A 602 -48.16 15.01 32.24
N GLN A 603 -48.09 14.20 33.30
CA GLN A 603 -47.13 13.08 33.40
C GLN A 603 -47.41 11.99 32.36
N LEU A 604 -48.67 11.67 32.09
CA LEU A 604 -49.05 10.73 31.04
C LEU A 604 -48.68 11.26 29.64
N ASN A 605 -48.86 12.56 29.40
CA ASN A 605 -48.49 13.20 28.14
C ASN A 605 -46.96 13.22 27.92
N THR A 606 -46.17 13.60 28.93
CA THR A 606 -44.69 13.59 28.82
C THR A 606 -44.14 12.18 28.68
N GLN A 607 -44.68 11.19 29.41
CA GLN A 607 -44.34 9.78 29.23
C GLN A 607 -44.72 9.27 27.83
N THR A 608 -45.84 9.72 27.26
CA THR A 608 -46.25 9.33 25.90
C THR A 608 -45.32 9.94 24.83
N GLN A 609 -44.94 11.21 24.97
CA GLN A 609 -43.97 11.86 24.09
C GLN A 609 -42.57 11.24 24.21
N ALA A 610 -42.09 10.98 25.43
CA ALA A 610 -40.84 10.28 25.67
C ALA A 610 -40.84 8.90 24.98
N ARG A 611 -41.91 8.11 25.14
CA ARG A 611 -42.03 6.79 24.50
C ARG A 611 -42.09 6.86 22.97
N LEU A 612 -42.68 7.91 22.39
CA LEU A 612 -42.64 8.16 20.94
C LEU A 612 -41.21 8.45 20.48
N SER A 613 -40.51 9.40 21.12
CA SER A 613 -39.12 9.73 20.77
C SER A 613 -38.15 8.55 20.94
N LEU A 614 -38.41 7.66 21.92
CA LEU A 614 -37.66 6.42 22.11
C LEU A 614 -37.99 5.37 21.04
N SER A 615 -39.21 5.35 20.50
CA SER A 615 -39.55 4.51 19.33
C SER A 615 -38.83 5.03 18.09
N GLU A 616 -38.89 6.33 17.82
CA GLU A 616 -38.22 6.95 16.66
C GLU A 616 -36.70 6.74 16.71
N LYS A 617 -36.07 6.89 17.88
CA LYS A 617 -34.65 6.57 18.10
C LYS A 617 -34.33 5.07 17.98
N LEU A 618 -35.25 4.19 18.34
CA LEU A 618 -35.11 2.74 18.14
C LEU A 618 -35.25 2.34 16.66
N ASP A 619 -36.21 2.93 15.95
CA ASP A 619 -36.47 2.66 14.53
C ASP A 619 -35.33 3.20 13.65
N SER A 620 -34.77 4.37 13.97
CA SER A 620 -33.57 4.90 13.30
C SER A 620 -32.33 4.04 13.58
N ALA A 621 -32.12 3.59 14.83
CA ALA A 621 -31.04 2.68 15.18
C ALA A 621 -31.18 1.30 14.50
N GLN A 622 -32.40 0.77 14.37
CA GLN A 622 -32.64 -0.46 13.61
C GLN A 622 -32.42 -0.27 12.10
N SER A 623 -32.62 0.94 11.58
CA SER A 623 -32.33 1.26 10.17
C SER A 623 -30.82 1.33 9.90
N SER A 624 -30.07 2.00 10.78
CA SER A 624 -28.60 2.08 10.68
C SER A 624 -27.93 0.71 10.89
N LEU A 625 -28.46 -0.12 11.78
CA LEU A 625 -27.99 -1.50 11.95
C LEU A 625 -28.17 -2.33 10.67
N LYS A 626 -29.34 -2.25 10.00
CA LYS A 626 -29.61 -3.01 8.76
C LYS A 626 -28.73 -2.58 7.59
N THR A 627 -28.37 -1.29 7.52
CA THR A 627 -27.43 -0.78 6.50
C THR A 627 -26.01 -1.27 6.80
N ALA A 628 -25.53 -1.16 8.04
CA ALA A 628 -24.24 -1.71 8.45
C ALA A 628 -24.14 -3.25 8.27
N GLU A 629 -25.23 -4.00 8.50
CA GLU A 629 -25.30 -5.44 8.21
C GLU A 629 -25.19 -5.75 6.72
N ALA A 630 -25.87 -4.97 5.86
CA ALA A 630 -25.82 -5.12 4.41
C ALA A 630 -24.43 -4.77 3.84
N GLU A 631 -23.81 -3.69 4.32
CA GLU A 631 -22.43 -3.32 3.99
C GLU A 631 -21.44 -4.39 4.45
N SER A 632 -21.56 -4.88 5.69
CA SER A 632 -20.76 -5.98 6.23
C SER A 632 -20.89 -7.27 5.41
N PHE A 633 -22.05 -7.53 4.80
CA PHE A 633 -22.24 -8.63 3.84
C PHE A 633 -21.57 -8.35 2.49
N GLY A 634 -21.65 -7.12 1.99
CA GLY A 634 -20.94 -6.66 0.79
C GLY A 634 -19.41 -6.78 0.92
N TYR A 635 -18.84 -6.31 2.02
CA TYR A 635 -17.41 -6.47 2.33
C TYR A 635 -17.01 -7.95 2.42
N ARG A 636 -17.80 -8.80 3.09
CA ARG A 636 -17.54 -10.26 3.14
C ARG A 636 -17.54 -10.91 1.76
N THR A 637 -18.45 -10.49 0.87
CA THR A 637 -18.48 -10.96 -0.52
C THR A 637 -17.23 -10.52 -1.28
N ARG A 638 -16.83 -9.25 -1.15
CA ARG A 638 -15.63 -8.69 -1.78
C ARG A 638 -14.34 -9.33 -1.28
N VAL A 639 -14.25 -9.70 0.00
CA VAL A 639 -13.13 -10.49 0.55
C VAL A 639 -13.06 -11.88 -0.10
N ASN A 640 -14.18 -12.61 -0.18
CA ASN A 640 -14.21 -13.93 -0.85
C ASN A 640 -13.79 -13.85 -2.34
N GLU A 641 -14.16 -12.77 -3.04
CA GLU A 641 -13.68 -12.52 -4.40
C GLU A 641 -12.16 -12.27 -4.47
N LEU A 642 -11.60 -11.50 -3.54
CA LEU A 642 -10.16 -11.25 -3.48
C LEU A 642 -9.37 -12.51 -3.11
N GLU A 643 -9.86 -13.32 -2.18
CA GLU A 643 -9.25 -14.62 -1.82
C GLU A 643 -9.28 -15.61 -2.99
N THR A 644 -10.39 -15.69 -3.73
CA THR A 644 -10.49 -16.60 -4.89
C THR A 644 -9.64 -16.14 -6.07
N ARG A 645 -9.48 -14.82 -6.30
CA ARG A 645 -8.50 -14.25 -7.23
C ARG A 645 -7.07 -14.58 -6.79
N LEU A 646 -6.69 -14.27 -5.55
CA LEU A 646 -5.37 -14.56 -4.99
C LEU A 646 -5.02 -16.06 -5.09
N SER A 647 -5.98 -16.96 -4.79
CA SER A 647 -5.83 -18.41 -4.95
C SER A 647 -5.58 -18.83 -6.41
N LYS A 648 -6.21 -18.17 -7.38
CA LYS A 648 -5.97 -18.40 -8.81
C LYS A 648 -4.57 -17.92 -9.19
N ASP A 649 -4.19 -16.73 -8.76
CA ASP A 649 -2.93 -16.10 -9.14
C ASP A 649 -1.73 -16.84 -8.54
N GLN A 650 -1.81 -17.29 -7.28
CA GLN A 650 -0.83 -18.20 -6.67
C GLN A 650 -0.65 -19.50 -7.47
N ARG A 651 -1.73 -20.08 -8.01
CA ARG A 651 -1.67 -21.27 -8.87
C ARG A 651 -1.02 -20.97 -10.23
N THR A 652 -1.28 -19.81 -10.83
CA THR A 652 -0.59 -19.41 -12.07
C THR A 652 0.89 -19.12 -11.84
N LEU A 653 1.26 -18.49 -10.72
CA LEU A 653 2.63 -18.21 -10.33
C LEU A 653 3.43 -19.51 -10.13
N LEU A 654 2.88 -20.47 -9.38
CA LEU A 654 3.48 -21.80 -9.20
C LEU A 654 3.61 -22.58 -10.52
N SER A 655 2.65 -22.42 -11.44
CA SER A 655 2.74 -23.02 -12.79
C SER A 655 3.89 -22.41 -13.60
N ALA A 656 4.00 -21.07 -13.60
CA ALA A 656 5.09 -20.36 -14.27
C ALA A 656 6.47 -20.67 -13.63
N GLU A 657 6.56 -20.71 -12.30
CA GLU A 657 7.80 -21.07 -11.58
C GLU A 657 8.29 -22.48 -11.96
N ASN A 658 7.38 -23.44 -12.07
CA ASN A 658 7.70 -24.79 -12.53
C ASN A 658 8.13 -24.81 -14.01
N GLN A 659 7.41 -24.11 -14.90
CA GLN A 659 7.83 -23.96 -16.30
C GLN A 659 9.24 -23.34 -16.43
N TYR A 660 9.57 -22.35 -15.61
CA TYR A 660 10.92 -21.77 -15.58
C TYR A 660 11.98 -22.72 -14.98
N ARG A 661 11.64 -23.55 -13.98
CA ARG A 661 12.52 -24.63 -13.50
C ARG A 661 12.81 -25.66 -14.58
N ASP A 662 11.79 -26.07 -15.33
CA ASP A 662 11.91 -27.05 -16.41
C ASP A 662 12.77 -26.48 -17.55
N GLN A 663 12.48 -25.27 -18.04
CA GLN A 663 13.30 -24.58 -19.03
C GLN A 663 14.76 -24.37 -18.58
N LEU A 664 14.99 -24.03 -17.30
CA LEU A 664 16.33 -23.91 -16.73
C LEU A 664 17.06 -25.26 -16.73
N THR A 665 16.35 -26.35 -16.44
CA THR A 665 16.88 -27.72 -16.42
C THR A 665 17.21 -28.22 -17.82
N GLU A 666 16.35 -27.96 -18.81
CA GLU A 666 16.63 -28.23 -20.22
C GLU A 666 17.84 -27.44 -20.73
N ARG A 667 17.88 -26.12 -20.50
CA ARG A 667 19.01 -25.25 -20.88
C ARG A 667 20.32 -25.71 -20.23
N ASN A 668 20.31 -26.05 -18.94
CA ASN A 668 21.49 -26.58 -18.24
C ASN A 668 21.93 -27.95 -18.79
N THR A 669 20.98 -28.80 -19.20
CA THR A 669 21.27 -30.10 -19.81
C THR A 669 21.92 -29.90 -21.19
N LEU A 670 21.35 -29.05 -22.04
CA LEU A 670 21.90 -28.70 -23.36
C LEU A 670 23.30 -28.09 -23.25
N LEU A 671 23.52 -27.15 -22.32
CA LEU A 671 24.83 -26.55 -22.07
C LEU A 671 25.86 -27.59 -21.62
N LEU A 672 25.49 -28.52 -20.74
CA LEU A 672 26.36 -29.61 -20.30
C LEU A 672 26.68 -30.56 -21.47
N THR A 673 25.71 -30.87 -22.33
CA THR A 673 25.91 -31.66 -23.54
C THR A 673 26.85 -30.98 -24.54
N ILE A 674 26.67 -29.68 -24.80
CA ILE A 674 27.56 -28.89 -25.67
C ILE A 674 28.99 -28.89 -25.12
N TYR A 675 29.16 -28.63 -23.82
CA TYR A 675 30.46 -28.67 -23.14
C TYR A 675 31.14 -30.05 -23.29
N GLN A 676 30.40 -31.15 -23.08
CA GLN A 676 30.90 -32.51 -23.28
C GLN A 676 31.27 -32.83 -24.75
N TYR A 677 30.59 -32.24 -25.73
CA TYR A 677 31.01 -32.35 -27.14
C TYR A 677 32.27 -31.53 -27.43
N MET A 678 32.41 -30.35 -26.83
CA MET A 678 33.63 -29.55 -26.94
C MET A 678 34.84 -30.24 -26.29
N ASP A 679 34.67 -30.93 -25.17
CA ASP A 679 35.71 -31.80 -24.58
C ASP A 679 36.18 -32.87 -25.57
N LYS A 680 35.25 -33.52 -26.27
CA LYS A 680 35.58 -34.55 -27.28
C LYS A 680 36.32 -33.97 -28.50
N ILE A 681 35.99 -32.74 -28.91
CA ILE A 681 36.61 -32.08 -30.07
C ILE A 681 38.01 -31.56 -29.75
N LEU A 682 38.20 -30.95 -28.57
CA LEU A 682 39.49 -30.39 -28.14
C LEU A 682 40.45 -31.49 -27.64
N GLY A 683 39.91 -32.56 -27.08
CA GLY A 683 40.66 -33.58 -26.34
C GLY A 683 40.87 -33.15 -24.89
N VAL A 684 40.42 -33.99 -23.95
CA VAL A 684 40.36 -33.72 -22.50
C VAL A 684 41.72 -33.27 -21.92
N ASP A 685 42.83 -33.77 -22.47
CA ASP A 685 44.18 -33.49 -21.98
C ASP A 685 44.80 -32.19 -22.53
N LYS A 686 44.18 -31.54 -23.53
CA LYS A 686 44.79 -30.39 -24.25
C LYS A 686 44.35 -29.02 -23.76
N THR A 687 43.29 -28.94 -22.95
CA THR A 687 42.83 -27.66 -22.39
C THR A 687 43.53 -27.38 -21.05
N PRO A 688 44.24 -26.24 -20.90
CA PRO A 688 44.98 -25.94 -19.67
C PRO A 688 44.02 -25.68 -18.50
N LYS A 689 43.95 -26.63 -17.56
CA LYS A 689 43.11 -26.52 -16.36
C LYS A 689 43.63 -25.38 -15.47
N LYS A 690 42.84 -24.32 -15.32
CA LYS A 690 43.28 -23.04 -14.76
C LYS A 690 43.22 -23.04 -13.23
N GLY A 691 44.09 -23.85 -12.60
CA GLY A 691 44.16 -24.05 -11.15
C GLY A 691 43.23 -25.15 -10.63
N ASN A 692 43.19 -25.33 -9.31
CA ASN A 692 42.45 -26.39 -8.62
C ASN A 692 40.90 -26.23 -8.62
N GLN A 693 40.35 -25.43 -9.53
CA GLN A 693 38.89 -25.34 -9.68
C GLN A 693 38.38 -26.62 -10.37
N ALA A 694 37.57 -27.39 -9.66
CA ALA A 694 36.89 -28.55 -10.22
C ALA A 694 35.97 -28.13 -11.37
N GLU A 695 35.73 -29.02 -12.33
CA GLU A 695 34.87 -28.76 -13.48
C GLU A 695 33.40 -28.59 -13.03
N THR A 696 33.01 -27.34 -12.79
CA THR A 696 31.66 -26.96 -12.35
C THR A 696 30.65 -27.22 -13.47
N LYS A 697 29.57 -27.91 -13.14
CA LYS A 697 28.45 -28.14 -14.07
C LYS A 697 27.59 -26.87 -14.13
N PRO A 698 26.81 -26.63 -15.21
CA PRO A 698 25.99 -25.43 -15.35
C PRO A 698 25.10 -25.12 -14.14
N PHE A 699 24.58 -26.18 -13.52
CA PHE A 699 23.69 -26.14 -12.35
C PHE A 699 24.39 -26.01 -10.99
N THR A 700 25.72 -26.00 -10.90
CA THR A 700 26.44 -25.80 -9.62
C THR A 700 27.09 -24.43 -9.49
N ASN A 701 27.64 -23.90 -10.58
CA ASN A 701 28.11 -22.52 -10.66
C ASN A 701 28.17 -22.10 -12.14
N PHE A 702 27.22 -21.27 -12.56
CA PHE A 702 27.11 -20.87 -13.96
C PHE A 702 28.29 -19.99 -14.42
N SER A 703 28.79 -19.08 -13.57
CA SER A 703 29.90 -18.18 -13.95
C SER A 703 31.20 -18.94 -14.23
N VAL A 704 31.58 -19.87 -13.33
CA VAL A 704 32.77 -20.71 -13.51
C VAL A 704 32.58 -21.70 -14.67
N PHE A 705 31.37 -22.22 -14.90
CA PHE A 705 31.05 -23.00 -16.09
C PHE A 705 31.21 -22.16 -17.39
N HIS A 706 30.72 -20.92 -17.39
CA HIS A 706 30.76 -19.99 -18.52
C HIS A 706 32.20 -19.59 -18.89
N ASP A 707 33.05 -19.27 -17.91
CA ASP A 707 34.47 -18.96 -18.14
C ASP A 707 35.24 -20.16 -18.72
N ASN A 708 34.94 -21.38 -18.24
CA ASN A 708 35.50 -22.61 -18.79
C ASN A 708 35.00 -22.87 -20.23
N LEU A 709 33.71 -22.66 -20.50
CA LEU A 709 33.12 -22.79 -21.83
C LEU A 709 33.74 -21.77 -22.82
N ILE A 710 33.88 -20.50 -22.42
CA ILE A 710 34.56 -19.45 -23.22
C ILE A 710 36.02 -19.82 -23.48
N THR A 711 36.74 -20.33 -22.49
CA THR A 711 38.15 -20.75 -22.66
C THR A 711 38.26 -21.88 -23.69
N ARG A 712 37.32 -22.83 -23.67
CA ARG A 712 37.22 -23.90 -24.68
C ARG A 712 36.81 -23.39 -26.06
N LEU A 713 35.88 -22.43 -26.14
CA LEU A 713 35.46 -21.79 -27.41
C LEU A 713 36.63 -21.04 -28.07
N LYS A 714 37.43 -20.32 -27.28
CA LYS A 714 38.64 -19.63 -27.77
C LYS A 714 39.68 -20.62 -28.31
N ALA A 715 39.88 -21.76 -27.65
CA ALA A 715 40.75 -22.82 -28.14
C ALA A 715 40.23 -23.44 -29.47
N LEU A 716 38.92 -23.64 -29.59
CA LEU A 716 38.29 -24.16 -30.81
C LEU A 716 38.42 -23.18 -31.99
N SER A 717 38.16 -21.89 -31.75
CA SER A 717 38.34 -20.80 -32.72
C SER A 717 39.79 -20.69 -33.20
N GLN A 718 40.78 -20.81 -32.29
CA GLN A 718 42.20 -20.84 -32.66
C GLN A 718 42.54 -22.05 -33.57
N ILE A 719 41.99 -23.24 -33.27
CA ILE A 719 42.18 -24.43 -34.11
C ILE A 719 41.57 -24.23 -35.51
N GLN A 720 40.40 -23.57 -35.61
CA GLN A 720 39.81 -23.20 -36.90
C GLN A 720 40.72 -22.25 -37.67
N LEU A 721 41.17 -21.15 -37.07
CA LEU A 721 42.04 -20.16 -37.71
C LEU A 721 43.37 -20.78 -38.19
N ASP A 722 43.95 -21.72 -37.43
CA ASP A 722 45.17 -22.41 -37.82
C ASP A 722 44.93 -23.49 -38.89
N PHE A 723 43.73 -24.07 -38.94
CA PHE A 723 43.31 -24.94 -40.05
C PHE A 723 43.10 -24.14 -41.34
N GLU A 724 42.45 -22.97 -41.28
CA GLU A 724 42.26 -22.06 -42.41
C GLU A 724 43.59 -21.58 -43.00
N LYS A 725 44.55 -21.16 -42.14
CA LYS A 725 45.93 -20.81 -42.56
C LYS A 725 46.62 -21.98 -43.27
N ARG A 726 46.53 -23.20 -42.73
CA ARG A 726 47.09 -24.41 -43.36
C ARG A 726 46.42 -24.71 -44.70
N LEU A 727 45.11 -24.52 -44.80
CA LEU A 727 44.34 -24.75 -46.02
C LEU A 727 44.71 -23.70 -47.10
N ALA A 728 44.87 -22.44 -46.73
CA ALA A 728 45.36 -21.37 -47.60
C ALA A 728 46.79 -21.64 -48.11
N GLU A 729 47.73 -22.04 -47.25
CA GLU A 729 49.09 -22.41 -47.67
C GLU A 729 49.09 -23.68 -48.53
N MET A 730 48.25 -24.69 -48.25
CA MET A 730 48.09 -25.85 -49.13
C MET A 730 47.55 -25.46 -50.51
N ARG A 731 46.57 -24.55 -50.60
CA ARG A 731 46.10 -23.99 -51.89
C ARG A 731 47.26 -23.30 -52.63
N ARG A 732 48.01 -22.44 -51.96
CA ARG A 732 49.17 -21.74 -52.55
C ARG A 732 50.25 -22.73 -53.03
N GLN A 733 50.50 -23.81 -52.30
CA GLN A 733 51.42 -24.88 -52.71
C GLN A 733 50.89 -25.68 -53.91
N LEU A 734 49.58 -25.93 -54.00
CA LEU A 734 48.96 -26.54 -55.17
C LEU A 734 49.06 -25.61 -56.39
N ASP A 735 48.78 -24.33 -56.26
CA ASP A 735 48.91 -23.34 -57.35
C ASP A 735 50.35 -23.24 -57.86
N VAL A 736 51.34 -23.29 -56.96
CA VAL A 736 52.77 -23.33 -57.34
C VAL A 736 53.10 -24.63 -58.08
N ARG A 737 52.55 -25.78 -57.68
CA ARG A 737 52.73 -27.06 -58.39
C ARG A 737 52.05 -27.08 -59.76
N TRP A 738 50.83 -26.54 -59.88
CA TRP A 738 50.15 -26.36 -61.16
C TRP A 738 50.98 -25.47 -62.10
N LYS A 739 51.41 -24.29 -61.64
CA LYS A 739 52.28 -23.38 -62.42
C LYS A 739 53.67 -23.97 -62.74
N GLN A 740 54.09 -25.05 -62.08
CA GLN A 740 55.26 -25.84 -62.47
C GLN A 740 54.90 -26.87 -63.54
N ILE A 741 53.77 -27.57 -63.42
CA ILE A 741 53.24 -28.50 -64.42
C ILE A 741 53.02 -27.77 -65.76
N ASP A 742 52.40 -26.59 -65.76
CA ASP A 742 52.19 -25.77 -66.97
C ASP A 742 53.51 -25.41 -67.67
N LYS A 743 54.57 -25.14 -66.88
CA LYS A 743 55.92 -24.86 -67.38
C LYS A 743 56.60 -26.11 -67.94
N PHE A 744 56.37 -27.29 -67.36
CA PHE A 744 56.83 -28.55 -67.93
C PHE A 744 56.07 -28.90 -69.22
N GLU A 745 54.75 -28.73 -69.25
CA GLU A 745 53.94 -29.03 -70.44
C GLU A 745 54.28 -28.10 -71.62
N SER A 746 54.35 -26.79 -71.39
CA SER A 746 54.79 -25.82 -72.40
C SER A 746 56.21 -26.08 -72.90
N SER A 747 57.14 -26.46 -72.01
CA SER A 747 58.48 -26.90 -72.40
C SER A 747 58.44 -28.16 -73.28
N VAL A 748 57.63 -29.16 -72.92
CA VAL A 748 57.46 -30.40 -73.71
C VAL A 748 56.82 -30.13 -75.08
N LYS A 749 55.82 -29.23 -75.16
CA LYS A 749 55.24 -28.75 -76.42
C LYS A 749 56.31 -28.08 -77.30
N ALA A 750 57.08 -27.14 -76.75
CA ALA A 750 58.17 -26.47 -77.46
C ALA A 750 59.25 -27.46 -77.97
N TYR A 751 59.63 -28.46 -77.18
CA TYR A 751 60.51 -29.54 -77.65
C TYR A 751 59.87 -30.39 -78.76
N GLY A 752 58.56 -30.64 -78.69
CA GLY A 752 57.79 -31.32 -79.74
C GLY A 752 57.75 -30.54 -81.05
N GLU A 753 57.49 -29.23 -80.99
CA GLU A 753 57.48 -28.31 -82.13
C GLU A 753 58.87 -28.13 -82.73
N ALA A 754 59.90 -28.00 -81.91
CA ALA A 754 61.29 -27.99 -82.35
C ALA A 754 61.62 -29.29 -83.09
N LYS A 755 61.27 -30.45 -82.53
CA LYS A 755 61.45 -31.79 -83.15
C LYS A 755 60.69 -31.93 -84.47
N SER A 756 59.45 -31.42 -84.55
CA SER A 756 58.65 -31.34 -85.79
C SER A 756 59.33 -30.45 -86.83
N THR A 757 59.84 -29.29 -86.42
CA THR A 757 60.52 -28.33 -87.29
C THR A 757 61.86 -28.86 -87.78
N TRP A 758 62.63 -29.56 -86.95
CA TRP A 758 63.84 -30.29 -87.36
C TRP A 758 63.52 -31.42 -88.35
N ARG A 759 62.46 -32.21 -88.11
CA ARG A 759 61.99 -33.22 -89.09
C ARG A 759 61.62 -32.58 -90.43
N ARG A 760 60.85 -31.49 -90.44
CA ARG A 760 60.45 -30.73 -91.65
C ARG A 760 61.67 -30.14 -92.38
N LYS A 761 62.62 -29.53 -91.65
CA LYS A 761 63.89 -29.03 -92.22
C LYS A 761 64.74 -30.16 -92.80
N PHE A 762 64.74 -31.35 -92.18
CA PHE A 762 65.45 -32.53 -92.67
C PHE A 762 64.81 -33.14 -93.93
N THR A 763 63.48 -33.31 -93.98
CA THR A 763 62.80 -33.77 -95.19
C THR A 763 62.89 -32.75 -96.32
N ALA A 764 62.81 -31.44 -96.04
CA ALA A 764 63.04 -30.39 -97.03
C ALA A 764 64.48 -30.41 -97.58
N ARG A 765 65.51 -30.60 -96.73
CA ARG A 765 66.90 -30.79 -97.19
C ARG A 765 67.07 -32.08 -98.00
N LYS A 766 66.42 -33.18 -97.61
CA LYS A 766 66.42 -34.45 -98.38
C LYS A 766 65.68 -34.33 -99.71
N GLY A 767 64.64 -33.49 -99.77
CA GLY A 767 63.95 -33.09 -101.00
C GLY A 767 64.87 -32.30 -101.92
N ARG A 768 65.43 -31.18 -101.45
CA ARG A 768 66.39 -30.36 -102.22
C ARG A 768 67.62 -31.15 -102.66
N LEU A 769 68.10 -32.12 -101.88
CA LEU A 769 69.21 -32.99 -102.29
C LEU A 769 68.82 -33.91 -103.46
N ARG A 770 67.62 -34.51 -103.42
CA ARG A 770 67.07 -35.27 -104.56
C ARG A 770 66.83 -34.37 -105.78
N GLU A 771 66.33 -33.17 -105.56
CA GLU A 771 66.05 -32.19 -106.61
C GLU A 771 67.32 -31.70 -107.29
N LEU A 772 68.37 -31.33 -106.53
CA LEU A 772 69.69 -31.01 -107.07
C LEU A 772 70.32 -32.20 -107.81
N THR A 773 70.16 -33.42 -107.29
CA THR A 773 70.58 -34.65 -108.01
C THR A 773 69.81 -34.82 -109.32
N SER A 774 68.52 -34.52 -109.34
CA SER A 774 67.68 -34.59 -110.54
C SER A 774 68.02 -33.48 -111.55
N GLN A 775 68.25 -32.25 -111.10
CA GLN A 775 68.69 -31.13 -111.93
C GLN A 775 70.09 -31.38 -112.51
N LEU A 776 71.01 -32.01 -111.77
CA LEU A 776 72.31 -32.44 -112.28
C LEU A 776 72.20 -33.54 -113.36
N VAL A 777 71.11 -34.31 -113.36
CA VAL A 777 70.80 -35.32 -114.39
C VAL A 777 70.09 -34.70 -115.61
N THR A 778 69.17 -33.75 -115.41
CA THR A 778 68.41 -33.12 -116.51
C THR A 778 69.14 -31.97 -117.21
N SER A 779 70.06 -31.26 -116.53
CA SER A 779 70.87 -30.17 -117.13
C SER A 779 71.96 -30.65 -118.12
N ARG A 780 71.99 -31.95 -118.46
CA ARG A 780 73.00 -32.55 -119.35
C ARG A 780 72.62 -32.53 -120.85
N ARG A 781 72.05 -31.42 -121.32
CA ARG A 781 71.96 -31.07 -122.76
C ARG A 781 72.21 -29.56 -122.97
N PRO A 782 73.14 -29.16 -123.84
CA PRO A 782 73.42 -27.75 -124.11
C PRO A 782 72.54 -27.19 -125.23
N THR A 783 71.97 -26.02 -125.02
CA THR A 783 71.44 -25.13 -126.07
C THR A 783 71.85 -23.70 -125.75
N GLN A 784 72.52 -23.03 -126.68
CA GLN A 784 72.87 -21.61 -126.58
C GLN A 784 71.76 -20.75 -127.21
N GLY A 785 71.48 -19.58 -126.63
CA GLY A 785 70.54 -18.60 -127.18
C GLY A 785 69.60 -18.05 -126.12
N ASP A 786 69.86 -16.81 -125.67
CA ASP A 786 68.93 -15.67 -125.73
C ASP A 786 69.20 -14.61 -124.66
N SER A 787 70.14 -13.71 -125.02
CA SER A 787 70.63 -12.61 -124.17
C SER A 787 69.72 -11.36 -124.16
N GLN A 788 68.56 -11.43 -124.82
CA GLN A 788 67.59 -10.32 -124.88
C GLN A 788 66.31 -10.61 -124.09
N GLU A 789 65.71 -11.81 -124.20
CA GLU A 789 64.57 -12.19 -123.34
C GLU A 789 64.94 -12.17 -121.85
N THR A 790 66.13 -12.65 -121.53
CA THR A 790 66.69 -12.58 -120.16
C THR A 790 66.74 -11.15 -119.60
N LYS A 791 66.91 -10.12 -120.43
CA LYS A 791 66.92 -8.72 -120.00
C LYS A 791 65.50 -8.13 -119.84
N THR A 792 64.57 -8.46 -120.73
CA THR A 792 63.18 -7.98 -120.61
C THR A 792 62.47 -8.66 -119.45
N LEU A 793 62.68 -9.97 -119.26
CA LEU A 793 62.21 -10.73 -118.10
C LEU A 793 62.84 -10.22 -116.80
N LEU A 794 64.16 -9.95 -116.75
CA LEU A 794 64.78 -9.36 -115.57
C LEU A 794 64.22 -7.97 -115.25
N SER A 795 63.92 -7.13 -116.26
CA SER A 795 63.29 -5.82 -116.01
C SER A 795 61.85 -5.95 -115.46
N ARG A 796 61.08 -6.96 -115.92
CA ARG A 796 59.76 -7.27 -115.38
C ARG A 796 59.85 -7.84 -113.96
N ALA A 797 60.81 -8.73 -113.70
CA ALA A 797 61.06 -9.27 -112.38
C ALA A 797 61.44 -8.16 -111.38
N VAL A 798 62.42 -7.32 -111.69
CA VAL A 798 62.84 -6.20 -110.82
C VAL A 798 61.70 -5.19 -110.59
N ASN A 799 60.85 -4.94 -111.58
CA ASN A 799 59.67 -4.07 -111.39
C ASN A 799 58.54 -4.74 -110.58
N ALA A 800 58.40 -6.06 -110.65
CA ALA A 800 57.48 -6.81 -109.80
C ALA A 800 58.00 -6.90 -108.35
N GLU A 801 59.29 -7.16 -108.17
CA GLU A 801 59.98 -7.16 -106.87
C GLU A 801 59.90 -5.78 -106.20
N LYS A 802 60.12 -4.68 -106.94
CA LYS A 802 59.93 -3.32 -106.40
C LYS A 802 58.49 -3.03 -105.97
N ARG A 803 57.50 -3.52 -106.71
CA ARG A 803 56.08 -3.38 -106.33
C ARG A 803 55.72 -4.23 -105.11
N LEU A 804 56.24 -5.45 -105.01
CA LEU A 804 56.06 -6.32 -103.86
C LEU A 804 56.80 -5.80 -102.62
N LEU A 805 57.99 -5.20 -102.79
CA LEU A 805 58.72 -4.51 -101.73
C LEU A 805 57.91 -3.32 -101.21
N LEU A 806 57.47 -2.40 -102.08
CA LEU A 806 56.63 -1.26 -101.68
C LEU A 806 55.35 -1.71 -100.97
N LEU A 807 54.63 -2.71 -101.48
CA LEU A 807 53.44 -3.28 -100.82
C LEU A 807 53.76 -3.99 -99.50
N SER A 808 55.00 -4.46 -99.30
CA SER A 808 55.45 -5.03 -98.02
C SER A 808 55.88 -3.94 -97.03
N GLU A 809 56.53 -2.88 -97.50
CA GLU A 809 56.93 -1.71 -96.70
C GLU A 809 55.69 -0.93 -96.23
N GLU A 810 54.70 -0.74 -97.11
CA GLU A 810 53.39 -0.13 -96.79
C GLU A 810 52.61 -0.98 -95.78
N LYS A 811 52.60 -2.31 -95.92
CA LYS A 811 52.00 -3.21 -94.92
C LYS A 811 52.74 -3.20 -93.58
N ILE A 812 54.07 -3.17 -93.58
CA ILE A 812 54.88 -3.04 -92.37
C ILE A 812 54.66 -1.67 -91.71
N SER A 813 54.56 -0.59 -92.49
CA SER A 813 54.23 0.75 -91.99
C SER A 813 52.85 0.77 -91.33
N ASN A 814 51.83 0.21 -91.99
CA ASN A 814 50.47 0.12 -91.44
C ASN A 814 50.39 -0.77 -90.18
N ILE A 815 51.18 -1.86 -90.11
CA ILE A 815 51.30 -2.68 -88.89
C ILE A 815 51.98 -1.88 -87.78
N ASN A 816 53.12 -1.24 -88.06
CA ASN A 816 53.86 -0.44 -87.07
C ASN A 816 53.02 0.74 -86.56
N GLN A 817 52.23 1.39 -87.42
CA GLN A 817 51.31 2.45 -87.02
C GLN A 817 50.18 1.91 -86.14
N LYS A 818 49.57 0.77 -86.49
CA LYS A 818 48.57 0.11 -85.63
C LYS A 818 49.15 -0.27 -84.27
N THR A 819 50.34 -0.88 -84.23
CA THR A 819 51.06 -1.18 -82.97
C THR A 819 51.33 0.08 -82.17
N THR A 820 51.83 1.16 -82.79
CA THR A 820 52.08 2.45 -82.10
C THR A 820 50.80 3.03 -81.49
N THR A 821 49.67 2.98 -82.20
CA THR A 821 48.38 3.44 -81.65
C THR A 821 47.82 2.52 -80.55
N ALA A 822 48.14 1.21 -80.59
CA ALA A 822 47.79 0.29 -79.53
C ALA A 822 48.65 0.56 -78.28
N ASP A 823 49.97 0.70 -78.44
CA ASP A 823 50.92 1.01 -77.36
C ASP A 823 50.57 2.33 -76.67
N GLN A 824 50.21 3.37 -77.44
CA GLN A 824 49.71 4.64 -76.88
C GLN A 824 48.41 4.46 -76.07
N LYS A 825 47.46 3.64 -76.53
CA LYS A 825 46.23 3.31 -75.78
C LYS A 825 46.52 2.48 -74.52
N TRP A 826 47.51 1.59 -74.55
CA TRP A 826 47.98 0.87 -73.38
C TRP A 826 48.67 1.80 -72.37
N GLU A 827 49.57 2.67 -72.82
CA GLU A 827 50.27 3.63 -71.97
C GLU A 827 49.30 4.64 -71.32
N ALA A 828 48.27 5.08 -72.05
CA ALA A 828 47.19 5.90 -71.50
C ALA A 828 46.43 5.17 -70.38
N ARG A 829 45.99 3.93 -70.61
CA ARG A 829 45.30 3.10 -69.59
C ARG A 829 46.19 2.81 -68.37
N VAL A 830 47.49 2.56 -68.57
CA VAL A 830 48.44 2.35 -67.47
C VAL A 830 48.58 3.62 -66.62
N LYS A 831 48.72 4.80 -67.24
CA LYS A 831 48.73 6.08 -66.52
C LYS A 831 47.41 6.33 -65.79
N GLU A 832 46.29 5.99 -66.40
CA GLU A 832 44.98 6.09 -65.76
C GLU A 832 44.90 5.21 -64.51
N TYR A 833 45.25 3.92 -64.61
CA TYR A 833 45.30 3.02 -63.46
C TYR A 833 46.30 3.50 -62.38
N GLU A 834 47.45 4.05 -62.75
CA GLU A 834 48.36 4.68 -61.79
C GLU A 834 47.74 5.89 -61.07
N THR A 835 46.97 6.74 -61.77
CA THR A 835 46.30 7.89 -61.14
C THR A 835 45.15 7.43 -60.23
N ARG A 836 44.32 6.47 -60.67
CA ARG A 836 43.28 5.85 -59.84
C ARG A 836 43.88 5.19 -58.58
N LEU A 837 45.02 4.50 -58.71
CA LEU A 837 45.73 3.88 -57.59
C LEU A 837 46.29 4.92 -56.61
N LYS A 838 46.94 5.99 -57.11
CA LYS A 838 47.45 7.10 -56.28
C LYS A 838 46.31 7.82 -55.54
N ALA A 839 45.19 8.06 -56.20
CA ALA A 839 43.99 8.65 -55.58
C ALA A 839 43.40 7.75 -54.47
N GLY A 840 43.35 6.43 -54.71
CA GLY A 840 42.95 5.45 -53.69
C GLY A 840 43.90 5.39 -52.50
N GLU A 841 45.21 5.41 -52.73
CA GLU A 841 46.21 5.51 -51.67
C GLU A 841 46.06 6.80 -50.85
N GLU A 842 45.79 7.94 -51.49
CA GLU A 842 45.56 9.19 -50.77
C GLU A 842 44.27 9.19 -49.98
N LYS A 843 43.16 8.67 -50.53
CA LYS A 843 41.90 8.50 -49.81
C LYS A 843 42.12 7.66 -48.55
N TYR A 844 42.81 6.52 -48.67
CA TYR A 844 43.18 5.67 -47.53
C TYR A 844 44.10 6.38 -46.52
N LYS A 845 45.07 7.20 -46.97
CA LYS A 845 45.94 8.00 -46.08
C LYS A 845 45.12 9.03 -45.29
N ARG A 846 44.16 9.72 -45.92
CA ARG A 846 43.25 10.70 -45.28
C ARG A 846 42.31 10.02 -44.29
N GLU A 847 41.65 8.93 -44.69
CA GLU A 847 40.77 8.13 -43.82
C GLU A 847 41.51 7.59 -42.60
N ARG A 848 42.72 7.03 -42.80
CA ARG A 848 43.56 6.53 -41.71
C ARG A 848 44.04 7.65 -40.78
N GLN A 849 44.19 8.88 -41.27
CA GLN A 849 44.54 10.02 -40.44
C GLN A 849 43.33 10.50 -39.62
N GLY A 850 42.17 10.71 -40.24
CA GLY A 850 40.91 11.04 -39.54
C GLY A 850 40.40 9.93 -38.61
N ALA A 851 40.85 8.68 -38.79
CA ALA A 851 40.64 7.60 -37.82
C ALA A 851 41.54 7.75 -36.58
N LYS A 852 42.83 8.11 -36.74
CA LYS A 852 43.71 8.40 -35.58
C LYS A 852 43.22 9.62 -34.81
N GLU A 853 42.75 10.66 -35.50
CA GLU A 853 42.29 11.90 -34.87
C GLU A 853 41.04 11.63 -34.01
N ARG A 854 40.07 10.85 -34.52
CA ARG A 854 38.94 10.36 -33.71
C ARG A 854 39.35 9.48 -32.54
N VAL A 855 40.36 8.61 -32.70
CA VAL A 855 40.89 7.80 -31.57
C VAL A 855 41.53 8.69 -30.51
N LEU A 856 42.33 9.68 -30.92
CA LEU A 856 42.98 10.63 -30.02
C LEU A 856 41.97 11.57 -29.32
N GLU A 857 40.89 11.94 -30.01
CA GLU A 857 39.77 12.65 -29.41
C GLU A 857 39.07 11.79 -28.35
N LEU A 858 38.73 10.54 -28.67
CA LEU A 858 38.13 9.59 -27.73
C LEU A 858 39.04 9.29 -26.52
N GLU A 859 40.36 9.17 -26.72
CA GLU A 859 41.32 9.07 -25.61
C GLU A 859 41.32 10.31 -24.71
N ASN A 860 41.20 11.52 -25.28
CA ASN A 860 41.11 12.75 -24.50
C ASN A 860 39.77 12.87 -23.77
N GLN A 861 38.65 12.47 -24.40
CA GLN A 861 37.34 12.40 -23.77
C GLN A 861 37.34 11.38 -22.61
N MET A 862 37.93 10.19 -22.79
CA MET A 862 38.14 9.21 -21.71
C MET A 862 38.93 9.81 -20.55
N ARG A 863 40.10 10.42 -20.81
CA ARG A 863 40.93 11.05 -19.76
C ARG A 863 40.21 12.20 -19.04
N SER A 864 39.28 12.88 -19.69
CA SER A 864 38.42 13.89 -19.07
C SER A 864 37.39 13.25 -18.13
N LEU A 865 36.71 12.19 -18.59
CA LEU A 865 35.75 11.43 -17.77
C LEU A 865 36.41 10.71 -16.59
N GLU A 866 37.63 10.18 -16.77
CA GLU A 866 38.45 9.60 -15.70
C GLU A 866 38.74 10.63 -14.60
N ARG A 867 39.17 11.85 -14.97
CA ARG A 867 39.38 12.95 -14.02
C ARG A 867 38.09 13.38 -13.31
N GLN A 868 36.97 13.44 -14.03
CA GLN A 868 35.66 13.74 -13.43
C GLN A 868 35.25 12.65 -12.43
N ASN A 869 35.49 11.38 -12.75
CA ASN A 869 35.24 10.24 -11.86
C ASN A 869 36.16 10.28 -10.63
N GLU A 870 37.46 10.57 -10.79
CA GLU A 870 38.37 10.81 -9.66
C GLU A 870 37.89 11.95 -8.75
N LEU A 871 37.40 13.06 -9.31
CA LEU A 871 36.87 14.18 -8.54
C LEU A 871 35.56 13.83 -7.83
N ALA A 872 34.69 13.03 -8.47
CA ALA A 872 33.47 12.50 -7.85
C ALA A 872 33.80 11.52 -6.70
N GLN A 873 34.79 10.64 -6.88
CA GLN A 873 35.25 9.73 -5.82
C GLN A 873 35.90 10.49 -4.65
N LYS A 874 36.69 11.54 -4.91
CA LYS A 874 37.26 12.41 -3.87
C LYS A 874 36.15 13.15 -3.10
N ARG A 875 35.09 13.61 -3.78
CA ARG A 875 33.90 14.19 -3.14
C ARG A 875 33.11 13.16 -2.32
N SER A 876 32.92 11.94 -2.82
CA SER A 876 32.31 10.84 -2.05
C SER A 876 33.11 10.59 -0.78
N ALA A 877 34.42 10.34 -0.90
CA ALA A 877 35.29 10.10 0.23
C ALA A 877 35.28 11.27 1.24
N GLN A 878 35.16 12.52 0.79
CA GLN A 878 34.97 13.68 1.69
C GLN A 878 33.63 13.64 2.44
N LEU A 879 32.53 13.31 1.75
CA LEU A 879 31.21 13.11 2.38
C LEU A 879 31.21 11.91 3.34
N ASP A 880 31.87 10.81 2.98
CA ASP A 880 32.03 9.62 3.81
C ASP A 880 32.81 9.97 5.10
N ASN A 881 33.92 10.71 5.00
CA ASN A 881 34.66 11.20 6.17
C ASN A 881 33.83 12.15 7.04
N VAL A 882 32.98 13.01 6.47
CA VAL A 882 32.06 13.87 7.24
C VAL A 882 30.96 13.03 7.91
N ALA A 883 30.44 12.00 7.24
CA ALA A 883 29.47 11.07 7.80
C ALA A 883 30.08 10.22 8.93
N GLU A 884 31.37 9.89 8.88
CA GLU A 884 32.07 9.25 10.00
C GLU A 884 32.39 10.22 11.14
N ALA A 885 32.77 11.47 10.85
CA ALA A 885 32.96 12.51 11.88
C ALA A 885 31.66 12.80 12.65
N ASN A 886 30.50 12.71 11.99
CA ASN A 886 29.18 12.85 12.62
C ASN A 886 28.70 11.58 13.37
N LYS A 887 29.40 10.43 13.28
CA LYS A 887 29.15 9.27 14.15
C LYS A 887 29.80 9.51 15.51
N GLY A 888 29.09 10.25 16.37
CA GLY A 888 29.51 10.49 17.75
C GLY A 888 29.87 9.20 18.50
N PRO A 889 30.83 9.24 19.45
CA PRO A 889 31.44 8.05 20.03
C PRO A 889 30.41 7.18 20.76
N SER A 890 30.25 5.95 20.30
CA SER A 890 29.38 4.95 20.94
C SER A 890 29.86 4.67 22.37
N ARG A 891 29.05 5.06 23.38
CA ARG A 891 29.31 4.68 24.78
C ARG A 891 29.38 3.15 24.89
N PRO A 892 30.42 2.59 25.54
CA PRO A 892 30.48 1.16 25.81
C PRO A 892 29.39 0.75 26.83
N ARG A 893 29.01 -0.52 26.77
CA ARG A 893 28.32 -1.28 27.82
C ARG A 893 29.24 -2.41 28.28
#